data_AF-A0A9J8BI71-F1
#
_entry.id   AF-A0A9J8BI71-F1
#
_cell.length_a   1.000
_cell.length_b   1.000
_cell.length_c   1.000
_cell.angle_alpha   90.00
_cell.angle_beta   90.00
_cell.angle_gamma   90.00
#
_symmetry.space_group_name_H-M   'P 1'
#
loop_
_entity.id
_entity.type
_entity.pdbx_description
1 polymer ?
#
loop_
_entity_poly.entity_id
_entity_poly.type
_entity_poly.pdbx_seq_one_letter_code
_entity_poly.pdbx_strand_id
1 'polypeptide(L)'
;MASKAGDDPESLMSLCTVFCLKNLRRTMCYSGEHSRLQLRPDVFLPGEICDRLVNVYMDLLHTDSDFEPQDGFFQLFSDPRSTRLTRLQLREELVLDRDLEAIAKQDLMELHLTYCSRLTSRGLRTLCSFRHSLRSLSLFGCSDIFFRKGGAPLAYSEEDEEDLEEHLHRPSVDQDFSFQGFNRLRLLNLGGLPAELDVETLLRPLPALTSLDLSAVHLPRPAFLTQWKERLASLVLYNVELTEELIHTLLQMSRLRHLDISRENQRTSKFKMTRKILSSIVQSLVHLVSLDISGHIMLDNCTVPAFEDAVGRPSIEPCKSSIYPFQELKRPLQFLGLYNTTLCNVTHIPAYKVTGSKNEDQILNAIEAYTEQRPELAHRAINQLFDIARIQHCSQLLRALQLVITALKTHKYDKSIQVTGSAALFYLTNTEYRSDQSVRLRRQVIQVVLNGMEQYQEVTVQRNCCLTLCNFSIPEELEFQYHRVNLLLLKILEPARQDESIQRIAVHLCNALVCQVDNDHKEAVGKMGFVKTMLNLIQKKLQDRMCDQVMEFSWSALWNITDETPDNCQMFLECNGMNLFLECLKEFPDKQELHRNMLGLLGNVAEVKALRPQLLTKQFITVFSELLDSKADGIEVSYNACGVLAHIMFDGSDVWTMEEPKRSHVMDKMWAAIQSWDVSSRRNINYRSFEPILRLLPQSGAPVSQHWATWALYNLVSVYPSKYCPLLIKEGGVILLQKVLELESSHQETKDMAREQPIFSSRAHVFQIDPSTKKNWVPTSKHAVTVSYFYDSTRTVYRIISLDGAKAIINSTITPNMTFTKTSHKFGQWADSRANTVYGLGFSSEAHLSKFADKFAEFKEAARLAKERSQEKMELTSTPSQESATGDLQSPVTPENINGTNERVTPDTAFNTESRAETNAVPFPHSSTSITKHWEAELAALKGNNAKLTAALLESTANVKQWKQQLAAYQDEAERLHRRVTELECVSGQTAGVKTQKTELNQTIEELEAELKAREEELENLKEEVEKASQLQTQKDSLAQKLQETERRNAELESQLQDLEQRLETGQLESESFRKSLRSLLELLDGKIFELSELRDSLAKLMEDDSS
;
A
#
# COMPACT_ATOMS: atom_id res chain seq x y z
N MET A 1 9.93 -23.00 -14.30
CA MET A 1 9.00 -21.87 -14.56
C MET A 1 9.73 -20.76 -15.30
N ALA A 2 9.07 -19.99 -16.16
CA ALA A 2 9.62 -18.74 -16.71
C ALA A 2 9.07 -17.55 -15.91
N SER A 3 9.88 -16.52 -15.64
CA SER A 3 9.39 -15.28 -15.02
C SER A 3 8.40 -14.57 -15.95
N LYS A 4 7.39 -13.90 -15.38
CA LYS A 4 6.66 -12.87 -16.13
C LYS A 4 7.65 -11.76 -16.46
N ALA A 5 7.71 -11.35 -17.72
CA ALA A 5 8.69 -10.35 -18.17
C ALA A 5 8.52 -9.03 -17.39
N GLY A 6 9.55 -8.65 -16.63
CA GLY A 6 9.53 -7.45 -15.78
C GLY A 6 9.47 -7.70 -14.26
N ASP A 7 9.40 -8.94 -13.79
CA ASP A 7 9.67 -9.34 -12.39
C ASP A 7 11.13 -9.80 -12.16
N ASP A 8 12.00 -9.71 -13.18
CA ASP A 8 13.42 -10.06 -13.03
C ASP A 8 14.11 -9.13 -12.01
N PRO A 9 14.94 -9.67 -11.09
CA PRO A 9 15.57 -8.88 -10.04
C PRO A 9 16.53 -7.83 -10.61
N GLU A 10 16.73 -6.75 -9.87
CA GLU A 10 17.65 -5.70 -10.30
C GLU A 10 19.07 -6.25 -10.46
N SER A 11 19.74 -5.87 -11.55
CA SER A 11 21.08 -6.38 -11.83
C SER A 11 22.04 -6.04 -10.70
N LEU A 12 22.95 -6.94 -10.35
CA LEU A 12 23.96 -6.70 -9.32
C LEU A 12 24.74 -5.40 -9.59
N MET A 13 25.00 -5.07 -10.87
CA MET A 13 25.61 -3.81 -11.27
C MET A 13 24.74 -2.59 -10.89
N SER A 14 23.42 -2.65 -11.03
CA SER A 14 22.50 -1.58 -10.60
C SER A 14 22.54 -1.39 -9.08
N LEU A 15 22.37 -2.48 -8.34
CA LEU A 15 22.38 -2.50 -6.88
C LEU A 15 23.73 -1.98 -6.32
N CYS A 16 24.85 -2.46 -6.86
CA CYS A 16 26.18 -1.97 -6.50
C CYS A 16 26.40 -0.50 -6.89
N THR A 17 25.84 -0.01 -8.02
CA THR A 17 25.95 1.42 -8.39
C THR A 17 25.25 2.30 -7.35
N VAL A 18 24.00 2.00 -7.02
CA VAL A 18 23.22 2.75 -6.01
C VAL A 18 23.87 2.65 -4.63
N PHE A 19 24.31 1.46 -4.21
CA PHE A 19 25.00 1.26 -2.94
C PHE A 19 26.30 2.08 -2.85
N CYS A 20 27.11 2.09 -3.92
CA CYS A 20 28.35 2.87 -3.96
C CYS A 20 28.08 4.38 -3.93
N LEU A 21 27.04 4.86 -4.60
CA LEU A 21 26.65 6.29 -4.58
C LEU A 21 26.14 6.71 -3.19
N LYS A 22 25.30 5.90 -2.53
CA LYS A 22 24.88 6.13 -1.13
C LYS A 22 26.02 5.94 -0.09
N ASN A 23 27.18 5.41 -0.48
CA ASN A 23 28.30 5.11 0.43
C ASN A 23 29.67 5.58 -0.08
N LEU A 24 29.76 6.64 -0.89
CA LEU A 24 31.00 7.03 -1.60
C LEU A 24 32.26 7.06 -0.72
N ARG A 25 32.17 7.64 0.50
CA ARG A 25 33.29 7.74 1.46
C ARG A 25 33.70 6.42 2.14
N ARG A 26 32.89 5.37 2.01
CA ARG A 26 33.18 4.01 2.52
C ARG A 26 33.64 3.05 1.42
N THR A 27 33.32 3.35 0.16
CA THR A 27 33.60 2.46 -0.99
C THR A 27 34.82 2.90 -1.79
N MET A 28 34.75 4.06 -2.44
CA MET A 28 35.66 4.44 -3.54
C MET A 28 36.32 5.81 -3.37
N CYS A 29 35.81 6.64 -2.46
CA CYS A 29 36.33 7.97 -2.16
C CYS A 29 36.87 8.05 -0.72
N TYR A 30 37.67 9.08 -0.47
CA TYR A 30 38.11 9.47 0.87
C TYR A 30 38.03 11.00 1.02
N SER A 31 38.11 11.49 2.26
CA SER A 31 38.20 12.93 2.55
C SER A 31 39.66 13.37 2.39
N GLY A 32 39.94 14.19 1.38
CA GLY A 32 41.24 14.84 1.21
C GLY A 32 41.36 16.14 2.01
N GLU A 33 42.37 16.93 1.69
CA GLU A 33 42.55 18.27 2.26
C GLU A 33 41.29 19.14 2.11
N HIS A 34 41.01 19.97 3.12
CA HIS A 34 39.81 20.81 3.18
C HIS A 34 38.50 20.01 3.06
N SER A 35 38.47 18.76 3.56
CA SER A 35 37.34 17.82 3.54
C SER A 35 36.79 17.45 2.15
N ARG A 36 37.48 17.85 1.08
CA ARG A 36 37.05 17.63 -0.30
C ARG A 36 37.02 16.14 -0.63
N LEU A 37 35.98 15.71 -1.33
CA LEU A 37 35.83 14.32 -1.77
C LEU A 37 36.87 14.01 -2.87
N GLN A 38 37.68 12.98 -2.67
CA GLN A 38 38.67 12.53 -3.64
C GLN A 38 38.52 11.03 -3.91
N LEU A 39 38.72 10.61 -5.16
CA LEU A 39 38.80 9.20 -5.53
C LEU A 39 40.06 8.59 -4.91
N ARG A 40 39.97 7.37 -4.35
CA ARG A 40 41.13 6.72 -3.75
C ARG A 40 42.22 6.41 -4.80
N PRO A 41 43.52 6.49 -4.46
CA PRO A 41 44.60 6.26 -5.42
C PRO A 41 44.67 4.86 -6.04
N ASP A 42 44.04 3.87 -5.41
CA ASP A 42 43.97 2.48 -5.88
C ASP A 42 42.75 2.18 -6.76
N VAL A 43 41.87 3.17 -7.00
CA VAL A 43 40.63 3.00 -7.77
C VAL A 43 40.77 3.59 -9.18
N PHE A 44 40.64 2.72 -10.19
CA PHE A 44 40.48 3.10 -11.60
C PHE A 44 39.05 2.80 -12.07
N LEU A 45 38.43 3.75 -12.78
CA LEU A 45 37.06 3.64 -13.28
C LEU A 45 37.02 3.70 -14.82
N PRO A 46 36.60 2.61 -15.50
CA PRO A 46 36.43 2.58 -16.95
C PRO A 46 35.15 3.32 -17.40
N GLY A 47 35.04 3.58 -18.70
CA GLY A 47 33.98 4.40 -19.31
C GLY A 47 32.57 3.95 -18.96
N GLU A 48 32.32 2.65 -19.05
CA GLU A 48 31.02 2.03 -18.79
C GLU A 48 30.57 2.18 -17.32
N ILE A 49 31.53 2.40 -16.40
CA ILE A 49 31.28 2.60 -14.97
C ILE A 49 31.20 4.10 -14.65
N CYS A 50 32.09 4.94 -15.19
CA CYS A 50 32.01 6.40 -15.01
C CYS A 50 30.71 6.98 -15.58
N ASP A 51 30.39 6.67 -16.85
CA ASP A 51 29.18 7.16 -17.50
C ASP A 51 27.93 6.64 -16.74
N ARG A 52 27.94 5.41 -16.23
CA ARG A 52 26.83 4.89 -15.40
C ARG A 52 26.72 5.60 -14.05
N LEU A 53 27.83 5.83 -13.35
CA LEU A 53 27.84 6.48 -12.03
C LEU A 53 27.25 7.89 -12.09
N VAL A 54 27.62 8.70 -13.08
CA VAL A 54 27.09 10.08 -13.19
C VAL A 54 25.60 10.09 -13.55
N ASN A 55 25.17 9.24 -14.49
CA ASN A 55 23.76 9.19 -14.88
C ASN A 55 22.85 8.63 -13.77
N VAL A 56 23.30 7.63 -12.98
CA VAL A 56 22.54 7.12 -11.82
C VAL A 56 22.61 8.08 -10.62
N TYR A 57 23.70 8.82 -10.43
CA TYR A 57 23.78 9.89 -9.43
C TYR A 57 22.72 10.98 -9.69
N MET A 58 22.51 11.36 -10.96
CA MET A 58 21.43 12.27 -11.33
C MET A 58 20.05 11.64 -11.10
N ASP A 59 19.79 10.42 -11.57
CA ASP A 59 18.48 9.75 -11.36
C ASP A 59 18.12 9.66 -9.86
N LEU A 60 19.09 9.38 -8.98
CA LEU A 60 18.88 9.42 -7.52
C LEU A 60 18.51 10.84 -7.04
N LEU A 61 19.25 11.88 -7.42
CA LEU A 61 18.93 13.28 -7.04
C LEU A 61 17.53 13.74 -7.47
N HIS A 62 16.99 13.22 -8.58
CA HIS A 62 15.65 13.56 -9.02
C HIS A 62 14.55 12.69 -8.36
N THR A 63 14.85 11.47 -7.90
CA THR A 63 13.84 10.45 -7.51
C THR A 63 13.86 9.97 -6.05
N ASP A 64 14.94 10.22 -5.30
CA ASP A 64 15.20 9.71 -3.96
C ASP A 64 15.41 10.90 -3.00
N SER A 65 14.37 11.31 -2.28
CA SER A 65 14.40 12.51 -1.42
C SER A 65 15.31 12.37 -0.18
N ASP A 66 15.78 11.16 0.12
CA ASP A 66 16.79 10.89 1.16
C ASP A 66 18.24 10.92 0.61
N PHE A 67 18.44 11.25 -0.68
CA PHE A 67 19.76 11.27 -1.32
C PHE A 67 20.38 12.66 -1.40
N GLU A 68 21.20 13.02 -0.41
CA GLU A 68 21.89 14.31 -0.36
C GLU A 68 22.96 14.49 -1.47
N PRO A 69 22.96 15.62 -2.21
CA PRO A 69 24.00 15.92 -3.19
C PRO A 69 25.39 16.04 -2.55
N GLN A 70 26.36 15.36 -3.16
CA GLN A 70 27.73 15.31 -2.66
C GLN A 70 28.57 16.41 -3.31
N ASP A 71 28.88 17.45 -2.53
CA ASP A 71 29.59 18.62 -3.03
C ASP A 71 30.99 18.24 -3.56
N GLY A 72 31.26 18.63 -4.82
CA GLY A 72 32.47 18.23 -5.54
C GLY A 72 32.42 16.84 -6.21
N PHE A 73 31.27 16.15 -6.32
CA PHE A 73 31.14 14.86 -7.01
C PHE A 73 31.79 14.84 -8.41
N PHE A 74 31.60 15.88 -9.23
CA PHE A 74 32.23 15.98 -10.56
C PHE A 74 33.77 16.07 -10.52
N GLN A 75 34.36 16.56 -9.42
CA GLN A 75 35.82 16.65 -9.26
C GLN A 75 36.48 15.26 -9.22
N LEU A 76 35.75 14.20 -8.84
CA LEU A 76 36.22 12.82 -8.90
C LEU A 76 36.65 12.40 -10.31
N PHE A 77 36.06 13.00 -11.35
CA PHE A 77 36.29 12.67 -12.75
C PHE A 77 37.32 13.60 -13.45
N SER A 78 38.07 14.39 -12.68
CA SER A 78 38.97 15.43 -13.19
C SER A 78 40.36 14.95 -13.65
N ASP A 79 40.68 13.66 -13.48
CA ASP A 79 41.89 13.02 -14.02
C ASP A 79 41.54 11.91 -15.04
N PRO A 80 41.76 12.15 -16.35
CA PRO A 80 41.55 11.15 -17.42
C PRO A 80 42.35 9.85 -17.29
N ARG A 81 43.34 9.78 -16.37
CA ARG A 81 44.16 8.58 -16.12
C ARG A 81 43.52 7.63 -15.11
N SER A 82 42.69 8.15 -14.19
CA SER A 82 42.01 7.36 -13.15
C SER A 82 40.53 7.15 -13.45
N THR A 83 39.93 8.05 -14.22
CA THR A 83 38.51 8.00 -14.61
C THR A 83 38.37 8.36 -16.08
N ARG A 84 37.43 7.73 -16.79
CA ARG A 84 37.15 8.07 -18.19
C ARG A 84 35.67 8.35 -18.39
N LEU A 85 35.31 9.60 -18.69
CA LEU A 85 33.94 9.93 -19.12
C LEU A 85 33.87 10.00 -20.65
N THR A 86 32.79 9.47 -21.22
CA THR A 86 32.55 9.51 -22.67
C THR A 86 31.14 9.95 -23.05
N ARG A 87 30.14 9.71 -22.19
CA ARG A 87 28.73 10.06 -22.42
C ARG A 87 28.09 10.62 -21.15
N LEU A 88 27.58 11.84 -21.23
CA LEU A 88 26.91 12.51 -20.13
C LEU A 88 25.54 13.04 -20.55
N GLN A 89 24.54 12.78 -19.73
CA GLN A 89 23.23 13.43 -19.80
C GLN A 89 22.97 14.10 -18.45
N LEU A 90 23.05 15.44 -18.45
CA LEU A 90 22.84 16.28 -17.26
C LEU A 90 21.60 17.13 -17.50
N ARG A 91 20.75 17.30 -16.48
CA ARG A 91 19.48 18.02 -16.60
C ARG A 91 19.28 19.01 -15.45
N GLU A 92 18.43 19.99 -15.68
CA GLU A 92 17.87 20.91 -14.69
C GLU A 92 18.91 21.81 -13.98
N GLU A 93 18.44 22.54 -12.96
CA GLU A 93 19.16 23.58 -12.20
C GLU A 93 20.39 23.08 -11.43
N LEU A 94 20.54 21.78 -11.22
CA LEU A 94 21.58 21.18 -10.36
C LEU A 94 23.00 21.30 -10.96
N VAL A 95 23.11 21.62 -12.25
CA VAL A 95 24.38 21.65 -13.01
C VAL A 95 24.95 23.06 -13.04
N LEU A 96 26.14 23.26 -12.48
CA LEU A 96 26.82 24.55 -12.40
C LEU A 96 28.04 24.61 -13.33
N ASP A 97 28.49 25.82 -13.69
CA ASP A 97 29.69 26.02 -14.53
C ASP A 97 30.92 25.27 -13.99
N ARG A 98 31.06 25.20 -12.65
CA ARG A 98 32.16 24.49 -11.95
C ARG A 98 32.19 22.98 -12.23
N ASP A 99 31.04 22.38 -12.52
CA ASP A 99 30.90 20.93 -12.72
C ASP A 99 31.37 20.54 -14.13
N LEU A 100 31.08 21.38 -15.12
CA LEU A 100 31.66 21.28 -16.46
C LEU A 100 33.17 21.56 -16.43
N GLU A 101 33.63 22.55 -15.66
CA GLU A 101 35.06 22.87 -15.51
C GLU A 101 35.85 21.70 -14.88
N ALA A 102 35.27 21.00 -13.90
CA ALA A 102 35.88 19.83 -13.28
C ALA A 102 36.18 18.69 -14.29
N ILE A 103 35.29 18.48 -15.26
CA ILE A 103 35.42 17.42 -16.28
C ILE A 103 36.06 17.89 -17.59
N ALA A 104 36.52 19.14 -17.71
CA ALA A 104 37.01 19.77 -18.94
C ALA A 104 38.18 19.06 -19.65
N LYS A 105 38.84 18.11 -18.97
CA LYS A 105 39.96 17.30 -19.52
C LYS A 105 39.52 15.96 -20.14
N GLN A 106 38.23 15.60 -20.05
CA GLN A 106 37.71 14.32 -20.54
C GLN A 106 37.39 14.35 -22.04
N ASP A 107 37.67 13.25 -22.76
CA ASP A 107 37.37 13.08 -24.19
C ASP A 107 35.86 12.78 -24.42
N LEU A 108 34.98 13.70 -24.02
CA LEU A 108 33.53 13.52 -24.15
C LEU A 108 33.10 13.34 -25.61
N MET A 109 32.38 12.25 -25.89
CA MET A 109 31.86 11.90 -27.21
C MET A 109 30.42 12.40 -27.38
N GLU A 110 29.64 12.36 -26.30
CA GLU A 110 28.23 12.74 -26.25
C GLU A 110 28.00 13.54 -24.95
N LEU A 111 27.48 14.77 -25.08
CA LEU A 111 27.15 15.63 -23.94
C LEU A 111 25.76 16.23 -24.18
N HIS A 112 24.79 15.85 -23.36
CA HIS A 112 23.44 16.40 -23.39
C HIS A 112 23.21 17.23 -22.13
N LEU A 113 22.93 18.52 -22.32
CA LEU A 113 22.49 19.46 -21.30
C LEU A 113 21.03 19.82 -21.62
N THR A 114 20.16 19.80 -20.60
CA THR A 114 18.71 19.95 -20.81
C THR A 114 18.09 20.73 -19.65
N TYR A 115 17.58 21.92 -19.93
CA TYR A 115 17.07 22.89 -18.93
C TYR A 115 18.10 23.30 -17.85
N CYS A 116 19.39 23.33 -18.20
CA CYS A 116 20.46 23.72 -17.27
C CYS A 116 20.61 25.26 -17.19
N SER A 117 19.61 25.92 -16.61
CA SER A 117 19.49 27.37 -16.40
C SER A 117 20.69 28.02 -15.68
N ARG A 118 21.37 27.30 -14.79
CA ARG A 118 22.48 27.84 -13.98
C ARG A 118 23.84 27.82 -14.69
N LEU A 119 23.91 27.35 -15.93
CA LEU A 119 25.09 27.45 -16.79
C LEU A 119 25.17 28.80 -17.48
N THR A 120 26.37 29.35 -17.61
CA THR A 120 26.61 30.67 -18.22
C THR A 120 27.58 30.57 -19.40
N SER A 121 27.94 31.72 -20.00
CA SER A 121 29.06 31.81 -20.95
C SER A 121 30.39 31.21 -20.44
N ARG A 122 30.54 30.97 -19.13
CA ARG A 122 31.69 30.27 -18.54
C ARG A 122 31.63 28.75 -18.82
N GLY A 123 30.47 28.12 -18.68
CA GLY A 123 30.20 26.77 -19.20
C GLY A 123 30.38 26.69 -20.73
N LEU A 124 29.91 27.71 -21.47
CA LEU A 124 30.11 27.79 -22.93
C LEU A 124 31.59 27.81 -23.34
N ARG A 125 32.43 28.60 -22.63
CA ARG A 125 33.89 28.58 -22.78
C ARG A 125 34.48 27.20 -22.48
N THR A 126 33.93 26.48 -21.51
CA THR A 126 34.37 25.13 -21.14
C THR A 126 34.04 24.10 -22.22
N LEU A 127 32.90 24.22 -22.93
CA LEU A 127 32.53 23.34 -24.05
C LEU A 127 33.57 23.33 -25.19
N CYS A 128 34.33 24.42 -25.37
CA CYS A 128 35.44 24.48 -26.34
C CYS A 128 36.52 23.41 -26.10
N SER A 129 36.67 22.92 -24.86
CA SER A 129 37.64 21.86 -24.52
C SER A 129 37.33 20.56 -25.28
N PHE A 130 36.04 20.23 -25.42
CA PHE A 130 35.55 18.99 -26.02
C PHE A 130 35.40 19.06 -27.56
N ARG A 131 35.77 20.18 -28.20
CA ARG A 131 35.58 20.42 -29.65
C ARG A 131 36.20 19.35 -30.56
N HIS A 132 37.22 18.65 -30.07
CA HIS A 132 37.96 17.62 -30.81
C HIS A 132 37.36 16.21 -30.65
N SER A 133 36.56 15.96 -29.62
CA SER A 133 36.00 14.65 -29.28
C SER A 133 34.51 14.54 -29.64
N LEU A 134 33.72 15.58 -29.35
CA LEU A 134 32.25 15.54 -29.43
C LEU A 134 31.70 15.15 -30.81
N ARG A 135 30.69 14.27 -30.78
CA ARG A 135 29.86 13.84 -31.91
C ARG A 135 28.39 14.19 -31.72
N SER A 136 27.92 14.26 -30.47
CA SER A 136 26.57 14.71 -30.11
C SER A 136 26.65 15.80 -29.05
N LEU A 137 25.99 16.92 -29.28
CA LEU A 137 25.78 17.98 -28.28
C LEU A 137 24.30 18.35 -28.24
N SER A 138 23.74 18.46 -27.04
CA SER A 138 22.43 19.08 -26.81
C SER A 138 22.57 20.19 -25.78
N LEU A 139 21.98 21.35 -26.07
CA LEU A 139 21.85 22.51 -25.17
C LEU A 139 20.36 22.89 -25.00
N PHE A 140 19.46 21.91 -25.10
CA PHE A 140 18.01 22.14 -25.13
C PHE A 140 17.53 22.89 -23.88
N GLY A 141 16.84 24.01 -24.06
CA GLY A 141 16.35 24.85 -22.96
C GLY A 141 17.43 25.46 -22.07
N CYS A 142 18.70 25.47 -22.49
CA CYS A 142 19.80 26.10 -21.75
C CYS A 142 19.94 27.57 -22.20
N SER A 143 18.97 28.41 -21.83
CA SER A 143 18.89 29.83 -22.22
C SER A 143 20.14 30.64 -21.87
N ASP A 144 20.60 30.51 -20.63
CA ASP A 144 21.53 31.45 -19.99
C ASP A 144 23.00 31.18 -20.34
N ILE A 145 23.29 30.02 -20.92
CA ILE A 145 24.65 29.59 -21.30
C ILE A 145 25.30 30.51 -22.35
N PHE A 146 24.50 31.30 -23.08
CA PHE A 146 24.99 32.28 -24.06
C PHE A 146 25.22 33.69 -23.51
N PHE A 147 24.98 33.93 -22.22
CA PHE A 147 25.08 35.25 -21.61
C PHE A 147 26.23 35.38 -20.61
N ARG A 148 26.72 36.61 -20.46
CA ARG A 148 27.71 37.02 -19.45
C ARG A 148 26.98 37.45 -18.18
N LYS A 149 27.13 36.67 -17.09
CA LYS A 149 26.66 37.05 -15.75
C LYS A 149 27.34 38.36 -15.33
N GLY A 150 26.57 39.31 -14.83
CA GLY A 150 27.07 40.62 -14.39
C GLY A 150 28.15 40.48 -13.31
N GLY A 151 29.14 41.39 -13.33
CA GLY A 151 30.16 41.44 -12.29
C GLY A 151 29.55 41.77 -10.92
N ALA A 152 30.03 41.12 -9.87
CA ALA A 152 29.52 41.32 -8.52
C ALA A 152 29.73 42.76 -8.03
N PRO A 153 28.77 43.36 -7.29
CA PRO A 153 29.03 44.49 -6.43
C PRO A 153 30.11 44.13 -5.39
N LEU A 154 30.89 45.13 -4.98
CA LEU A 154 31.88 44.95 -3.92
C LEU A 154 31.19 44.91 -2.54
N ALA A 155 31.37 43.80 -1.83
CA ALA A 155 31.25 43.64 -0.37
C ALA A 155 30.04 44.32 0.31
N TYR A 156 28.92 43.58 0.42
CA TYR A 156 27.92 43.76 1.48
C TYR A 156 27.67 42.42 2.19
N SER A 157 27.09 42.48 3.39
CA SER A 157 26.96 41.38 4.36
C SER A 157 25.76 40.45 4.10
N GLU A 158 25.82 39.25 4.68
CA GLU A 158 24.75 38.24 4.67
C GLU A 158 23.63 38.60 5.67
N GLU A 159 22.83 39.62 5.35
CA GLU A 159 21.54 39.96 5.98
C GLU A 159 20.74 40.81 4.96
N ASP A 160 19.40 40.67 4.93
CA ASP A 160 18.44 41.20 3.93
C ASP A 160 18.42 40.48 2.54
N GLU A 161 17.59 39.44 2.39
CA GLU A 161 17.31 38.73 1.11
C GLU A 161 15.81 38.75 0.71
N GLU A 162 15.09 39.82 1.04
CA GLU A 162 13.72 40.10 0.56
C GLU A 162 13.65 41.50 -0.11
N ASP A 163 12.70 41.72 -1.03
CA ASP A 163 12.41 43.01 -1.72
C ASP A 163 13.47 43.62 -2.68
N LEU A 164 14.03 42.88 -3.66
CA LEU A 164 14.85 43.49 -4.73
C LEU A 164 14.81 42.85 -6.14
N GLU A 165 13.68 42.25 -6.55
CA GLU A 165 13.63 41.40 -7.76
C GLU A 165 13.49 42.12 -9.13
N GLU A 166 13.06 43.39 -9.22
CA GLU A 166 12.62 43.95 -10.52
C GLU A 166 13.67 44.63 -11.44
N HIS A 167 14.83 45.12 -10.96
CA HIS A 167 15.59 46.16 -11.70
C HIS A 167 17.12 45.93 -11.88
N LEU A 168 17.58 44.69 -12.06
CA LEU A 168 19.01 44.38 -12.28
C LEU A 168 19.35 43.93 -13.71
N HIS A 169 20.07 44.80 -14.42
CA HIS A 169 20.92 44.60 -15.61
C HIS A 169 20.60 43.44 -16.58
N ARG A 170 20.10 43.77 -17.78
CA ARG A 170 20.12 42.86 -18.95
C ARG A 170 21.53 42.26 -19.16
N PRO A 171 21.68 40.92 -19.13
CA PRO A 171 22.95 40.27 -19.45
C PRO A 171 23.40 40.58 -20.88
N SER A 172 24.72 40.68 -21.10
CA SER A 172 25.28 40.82 -22.45
C SER A 172 25.48 39.44 -23.07
N VAL A 173 25.02 39.27 -24.31
CA VAL A 173 25.28 38.06 -25.12
C VAL A 173 26.78 37.93 -25.37
N ASP A 174 27.31 36.72 -25.21
CA ASP A 174 28.70 36.40 -25.50
C ASP A 174 28.90 36.17 -27.02
N GLN A 175 28.83 37.27 -27.78
CA GLN A 175 28.89 37.28 -29.26
C GLN A 175 30.21 36.75 -29.84
N ASP A 176 31.22 36.48 -29.01
CA ASP A 176 32.53 35.98 -29.41
C ASP A 176 32.54 34.43 -29.63
N PHE A 177 31.46 33.72 -29.28
CA PHE A 177 31.37 32.25 -29.44
C PHE A 177 30.77 31.81 -30.79
N SER A 178 31.31 30.72 -31.34
CA SER A 178 30.66 29.93 -32.40
C SER A 178 31.08 28.45 -32.30
N PHE A 179 30.33 27.56 -32.94
CA PHE A 179 30.67 26.14 -33.05
C PHE A 179 31.77 25.85 -34.10
N GLN A 180 32.54 26.87 -34.51
CA GLN A 180 33.68 26.71 -35.42
C GLN A 180 34.73 25.76 -34.83
N GLY A 181 35.16 24.78 -35.62
CA GLY A 181 36.18 23.81 -35.22
C GLY A 181 35.67 22.56 -34.49
N PHE A 182 34.36 22.45 -34.23
CA PHE A 182 33.70 21.20 -33.77
C PHE A 182 33.59 20.17 -34.91
N ASN A 183 34.73 19.82 -35.50
CA ASN A 183 34.85 19.12 -36.78
C ASN A 183 34.32 17.68 -36.80
N ARG A 184 34.01 17.10 -35.62
CA ARG A 184 33.44 15.75 -35.46
C ARG A 184 31.95 15.74 -35.11
N LEU A 185 31.34 16.91 -34.87
CA LEU A 185 29.96 17.05 -34.42
C LEU A 185 28.98 16.62 -35.53
N ARG A 186 28.11 15.66 -35.22
CA ARG A 186 27.15 15.02 -36.14
C ARG A 186 25.70 15.31 -35.78
N LEU A 187 25.42 15.44 -34.48
CA LEU A 187 24.13 15.84 -33.91
C LEU A 187 24.36 17.09 -33.07
N LEU A 188 23.60 18.14 -33.37
CA LEU A 188 23.54 19.36 -32.56
C LEU A 188 22.08 19.72 -32.30
N ASN A 189 21.69 19.81 -31.02
CA ASN A 189 20.40 20.31 -30.59
C ASN A 189 20.57 21.65 -29.88
N LEU A 190 19.86 22.66 -30.39
CA LEU A 190 19.77 24.03 -29.91
C LEU A 190 18.29 24.44 -29.75
N GLY A 191 17.45 23.52 -29.29
CA GLY A 191 16.05 23.82 -29.01
C GLY A 191 15.89 24.80 -27.84
N GLY A 192 14.97 25.76 -27.97
CA GLY A 192 14.67 26.75 -26.94
C GLY A 192 15.70 27.88 -26.80
N LEU A 193 16.48 28.20 -27.84
CA LEU A 193 17.36 29.37 -27.81
C LEU A 193 16.57 30.70 -27.75
N PRO A 194 17.05 31.70 -26.99
CA PRO A 194 16.55 33.08 -27.01
C PRO A 194 16.52 33.69 -28.42
N ALA A 195 15.52 34.53 -28.69
CA ALA A 195 15.31 35.16 -29.99
C ALA A 195 16.37 36.22 -30.37
N GLU A 196 17.15 36.66 -29.38
CA GLU A 196 18.27 37.60 -29.50
C GLU A 196 19.51 36.99 -30.17
N LEU A 197 19.59 35.67 -30.31
CA LEU A 197 20.76 34.96 -30.84
C LEU A 197 20.64 34.73 -32.36
N ASP A 198 21.57 35.29 -33.15
CA ASP A 198 21.65 34.97 -34.58
C ASP A 198 22.28 33.58 -34.80
N VAL A 199 21.42 32.56 -34.80
CA VAL A 199 21.77 31.15 -35.03
C VAL A 199 22.49 30.92 -36.36
N GLU A 200 22.32 31.79 -37.37
CA GLU A 200 23.11 31.73 -38.59
C GLU A 200 24.61 31.97 -38.32
N THR A 201 24.97 32.81 -37.34
CA THR A 201 26.37 33.06 -36.97
C THR A 201 26.98 31.92 -36.16
N LEU A 202 26.23 31.39 -35.18
CA LEU A 202 26.69 30.35 -34.26
C LEU A 202 27.14 29.05 -34.96
N LEU A 203 26.46 28.67 -36.05
CA LEU A 203 26.64 27.35 -36.70
C LEU A 203 27.72 27.29 -37.79
N ARG A 204 28.43 28.40 -38.06
CA ARG A 204 29.36 28.53 -39.19
C ARG A 204 30.79 28.08 -38.84
N PRO A 205 31.41 27.13 -39.57
CA PRO A 205 30.83 26.04 -40.35
C PRO A 205 31.01 24.68 -39.64
N LEU A 206 29.95 23.87 -39.60
CA LEU A 206 29.98 22.50 -39.07
C LEU A 206 30.08 21.45 -40.19
N PRO A 207 31.27 20.85 -40.47
CA PRO A 207 31.49 20.03 -41.67
C PRO A 207 30.92 18.61 -41.58
N ALA A 208 30.71 18.08 -40.38
CA ALA A 208 30.27 16.71 -40.12
C ALA A 208 28.79 16.58 -39.73
N LEU A 209 28.04 17.69 -39.73
CA LEU A 209 26.66 17.75 -39.24
C LEU A 209 25.70 16.90 -40.10
N THR A 210 24.86 16.12 -39.43
CA THR A 210 23.89 15.18 -40.05
C THR A 210 22.51 15.21 -39.41
N SER A 211 22.41 15.67 -38.16
CA SER A 211 21.16 15.93 -37.44
C SER A 211 21.26 17.30 -36.78
N LEU A 212 20.24 18.14 -36.96
CA LEU A 212 20.14 19.48 -36.41
C LEU A 212 18.74 19.69 -35.84
N ASP A 213 18.66 20.16 -34.59
CA ASP A 213 17.41 20.50 -33.93
C ASP A 213 17.42 21.98 -33.53
N LEU A 214 16.40 22.70 -33.99
CA LEU A 214 16.16 24.12 -33.79
C LEU A 214 14.72 24.35 -33.29
N SER A 215 14.23 23.44 -32.43
CA SER A 215 12.92 23.55 -31.79
C SER A 215 12.71 24.90 -31.11
N ALA A 216 11.57 25.56 -31.35
CA ALA A 216 11.21 26.89 -30.82
C ALA A 216 12.20 28.04 -31.15
N VAL A 217 13.14 27.85 -32.09
CA VAL A 217 14.11 28.89 -32.48
C VAL A 217 13.49 29.88 -33.48
N HIS A 218 13.80 31.17 -33.33
CA HIS A 218 13.44 32.18 -34.31
C HIS A 218 14.37 32.13 -35.55
N LEU A 219 13.82 31.81 -36.72
CA LEU A 219 14.58 31.68 -37.98
C LEU A 219 14.15 32.73 -39.03
N PRO A 220 14.64 33.99 -38.95
CA PRO A 220 14.23 35.06 -39.86
C PRO A 220 14.83 34.96 -41.27
N ARG A 221 15.88 34.15 -41.47
CA ARG A 221 16.61 33.95 -42.73
C ARG A 221 17.00 32.47 -42.91
N PRO A 222 16.04 31.56 -43.15
CA PRO A 222 16.28 30.11 -43.13
C PRO A 222 17.29 29.60 -44.17
N ALA A 223 17.59 30.37 -45.23
CA ALA A 223 18.44 29.96 -46.35
C ALA A 223 19.82 29.40 -45.96
N PHE A 224 20.39 29.74 -44.80
CA PHE A 224 21.67 29.19 -44.34
C PHE A 224 21.66 27.66 -44.15
N LEU A 225 20.49 27.06 -43.91
CA LEU A 225 20.32 25.61 -43.77
C LEU A 225 20.76 24.84 -45.03
N THR A 226 20.69 25.49 -46.20
CA THR A 226 21.11 24.91 -47.49
C THR A 226 22.58 24.51 -47.53
N GLN A 227 23.44 25.04 -46.66
CA GLN A 227 24.87 24.66 -46.58
C GLN A 227 25.07 23.16 -46.27
N TRP A 228 24.09 22.52 -45.61
CA TRP A 228 24.11 21.09 -45.30
C TRP A 228 23.20 20.25 -46.21
N LYS A 229 22.61 20.79 -47.29
CA LYS A 229 21.62 20.09 -48.12
C LYS A 229 22.06 18.71 -48.64
N GLU A 230 23.37 18.51 -48.83
CA GLU A 230 24.00 17.27 -49.30
C GLU A 230 24.35 16.27 -48.18
N ARG A 231 24.10 16.61 -46.90
CA ARG A 231 24.56 15.83 -45.73
C ARG A 231 23.54 15.70 -44.61
N LEU A 232 22.66 16.68 -44.41
CA LEU A 232 21.69 16.67 -43.34
C LEU A 232 20.61 15.59 -43.60
N ALA A 233 20.51 14.64 -42.68
CA ALA A 233 19.56 13.53 -42.73
C ALA A 233 18.40 13.71 -41.75
N SER A 234 18.56 14.56 -40.73
CA SER A 234 17.54 14.87 -39.73
C SER A 234 17.49 16.38 -39.46
N LEU A 235 16.30 16.95 -39.51
CA LEU A 235 16.03 18.35 -39.17
C LEU A 235 14.74 18.45 -38.36
N VAL A 236 14.85 19.03 -37.16
CA VAL A 236 13.73 19.28 -36.24
C VAL A 236 13.50 20.77 -36.12
N LEU A 237 12.25 21.18 -36.39
CA LEU A 237 11.75 22.56 -36.37
C LEU A 237 10.43 22.64 -35.58
N TYR A 238 10.31 21.85 -34.51
CA TYR A 238 9.14 21.85 -33.66
C TYR A 238 8.85 23.26 -33.12
N ASN A 239 7.60 23.70 -33.20
CA ASN A 239 7.14 25.03 -32.77
C ASN A 239 7.79 26.24 -33.51
N VAL A 240 8.50 26.02 -34.63
CA VAL A 240 8.98 27.10 -35.49
C VAL A 240 7.86 27.56 -36.44
N GLU A 241 7.62 28.87 -36.58
CA GLU A 241 6.60 29.39 -37.50
C GLU A 241 7.05 29.20 -38.96
N LEU A 242 6.25 28.48 -39.74
CA LEU A 242 6.57 28.16 -41.13
C LEU A 242 6.28 29.33 -42.07
N THR A 243 7.26 29.67 -42.91
CA THR A 243 7.17 30.70 -43.96
C THR A 243 7.37 30.07 -45.34
N GLU A 244 6.92 30.73 -46.41
CA GLU A 244 7.18 30.28 -47.78
C GLU A 244 8.70 30.15 -48.08
N GLU A 245 9.54 31.01 -47.49
CA GLU A 245 11.01 30.91 -47.61
C GLU A 245 11.56 29.67 -46.88
N LEU A 246 11.05 29.35 -45.69
CA LEU A 246 11.44 28.14 -44.95
C LEU A 246 10.97 26.88 -45.68
N ILE A 247 9.73 26.85 -46.19
CA ILE A 247 9.24 25.75 -47.04
C ILE A 247 10.13 25.61 -48.28
N HIS A 248 10.40 26.68 -49.02
CA HIS A 248 11.28 26.62 -50.19
C HIS A 248 12.69 26.13 -49.85
N THR A 249 13.24 26.54 -48.71
CA THR A 249 14.52 26.07 -48.17
C THR A 249 14.49 24.56 -47.91
N LEU A 250 13.47 24.07 -47.20
CA LEU A 250 13.30 22.65 -46.87
C LEU A 250 13.23 21.77 -48.13
N LEU A 251 12.52 22.22 -49.18
CA LEU A 251 12.39 21.47 -50.43
C LEU A 251 13.73 21.27 -51.16
N GLN A 252 14.76 22.09 -50.90
CA GLN A 252 16.10 21.90 -51.45
C GLN A 252 16.92 20.81 -50.71
N MET A 253 16.49 20.37 -49.53
CA MET A 253 17.25 19.48 -48.64
C MET A 253 17.00 18.00 -48.94
N SER A 254 17.17 17.60 -50.20
CA SER A 254 16.81 16.27 -50.76
C SER A 254 17.37 15.04 -50.01
N ARG A 255 18.39 15.21 -49.17
CA ARG A 255 18.99 14.15 -48.33
C ARG A 255 18.24 13.88 -47.03
N LEU A 256 17.26 14.72 -46.65
CA LEU A 256 16.48 14.52 -45.43
C LEU A 256 15.77 13.16 -45.43
N ARG A 257 15.90 12.49 -44.28
CA ARG A 257 15.24 11.24 -43.93
C ARG A 257 14.25 11.45 -42.80
N HIS A 258 14.52 12.41 -41.91
CA HIS A 258 13.69 12.76 -40.78
C HIS A 258 13.43 14.27 -40.85
N LEU A 259 12.17 14.65 -41.05
CA LEU A 259 11.73 16.04 -41.01
C LEU A 259 10.63 16.17 -39.97
N ASP A 260 10.79 17.12 -39.05
CA ASP A 260 9.76 17.51 -38.10
C ASP A 260 9.52 19.00 -38.21
N ILE A 261 8.25 19.36 -38.45
CA ILE A 261 7.74 20.73 -38.52
C ILE A 261 6.47 20.87 -37.66
N SER A 262 6.28 20.01 -36.67
CA SER A 262 5.12 19.98 -35.78
C SER A 262 5.05 21.21 -34.85
N ARG A 263 3.90 21.45 -34.21
CA ARG A 263 3.69 22.60 -33.32
C ARG A 263 2.69 22.32 -32.20
N GLU A 264 2.71 23.14 -31.16
CA GLU A 264 1.82 22.97 -30.00
C GLU A 264 0.42 23.54 -30.24
N ASN A 265 0.37 24.76 -30.78
CA ASN A 265 -0.83 25.58 -30.81
C ASN A 265 -1.29 25.88 -32.24
N GLN A 266 -2.51 25.42 -32.55
CA GLN A 266 -3.20 25.68 -33.81
C GLN A 266 -3.67 27.14 -33.96
N ARG A 267 -4.04 27.81 -32.86
CA ARG A 267 -4.78 29.09 -32.88
C ARG A 267 -3.92 30.32 -33.16
N THR A 268 -2.61 30.24 -32.90
CA THR A 268 -1.66 31.36 -33.09
C THR A 268 -0.96 31.33 -34.44
N SER A 269 -1.03 30.21 -35.17
CA SER A 269 -0.43 30.04 -36.50
C SER A 269 -1.06 30.96 -37.53
N LYS A 270 -0.24 31.72 -38.28
CA LYS A 270 -0.70 32.34 -39.54
C LYS A 270 -0.58 31.36 -40.69
N PHE A 271 0.43 30.49 -40.65
CA PHE A 271 0.60 29.40 -41.59
C PHE A 271 -0.50 28.33 -41.47
N LYS A 272 -0.86 27.69 -42.59
CA LYS A 272 -1.79 26.56 -42.63
C LYS A 272 -1.31 25.54 -43.68
N MET A 273 -1.41 24.25 -43.35
CA MET A 273 -0.86 23.18 -44.18
C MET A 273 -1.81 22.82 -45.33
N THR A 274 -1.43 23.10 -46.58
CA THR A 274 -2.26 22.82 -47.78
C THR A 274 -1.88 21.50 -48.45
N ARG A 275 -2.78 20.96 -49.28
CA ARG A 275 -2.50 19.76 -50.09
C ARG A 275 -1.25 19.96 -50.97
N LYS A 276 -1.11 21.16 -51.56
CA LYS A 276 0.03 21.52 -52.43
C LYS A 276 1.37 21.47 -51.70
N ILE A 277 1.44 21.98 -50.46
CA ILE A 277 2.69 21.98 -49.69
C ILE A 277 3.08 20.55 -49.33
N LEU A 278 2.13 19.71 -48.89
CA LEU A 278 2.40 18.30 -48.60
C LEU A 278 2.88 17.51 -49.83
N SER A 279 2.22 17.65 -51.00
CA SER A 279 2.71 17.00 -52.23
C SER A 279 4.11 17.47 -52.59
N SER A 280 4.39 18.77 -52.45
CA SER A 280 5.74 19.34 -52.72
C SER A 280 6.81 18.70 -51.82
N ILE A 281 6.52 18.54 -50.52
CA ILE A 281 7.40 17.89 -49.53
C ILE A 281 7.66 16.43 -49.93
N VAL A 282 6.61 15.66 -50.24
CA VAL A 282 6.72 14.23 -50.62
C VAL A 282 7.51 14.05 -51.93
N GLN A 283 7.23 14.87 -52.94
CA GLN A 283 7.89 14.83 -54.24
C GLN A 283 9.39 15.21 -54.15
N SER A 284 9.73 16.18 -53.30
CA SER A 284 11.11 16.69 -53.19
C SER A 284 11.98 15.84 -52.25
N LEU A 285 11.42 15.42 -51.11
CA LEU A 285 12.14 14.70 -50.06
C LEU A 285 11.97 13.18 -50.21
N VAL A 286 12.34 12.66 -51.39
CA VAL A 286 12.17 11.25 -51.81
C VAL A 286 12.89 10.21 -50.93
N HIS A 287 13.66 10.64 -49.93
CA HIS A 287 14.40 9.81 -49.00
C HIS A 287 13.78 9.73 -47.59
N LEU A 288 12.65 10.41 -47.34
CA LEU A 288 11.96 10.38 -46.05
C LEU A 288 11.75 8.96 -45.49
N VAL A 289 11.80 8.92 -44.16
CA VAL A 289 11.69 7.77 -43.26
C VAL A 289 10.82 8.17 -42.07
N SER A 290 10.90 9.41 -41.59
CA SER A 290 9.88 10.00 -40.71
C SER A 290 9.49 11.41 -41.13
N LEU A 291 8.21 11.74 -40.96
CA LEU A 291 7.66 13.08 -41.13
C LEU A 291 6.75 13.38 -39.93
N ASP A 292 6.90 14.55 -39.30
CA ASP A 292 5.97 15.03 -38.27
C ASP A 292 5.35 16.37 -38.69
N ILE A 293 4.02 16.40 -38.73
CA ILE A 293 3.18 17.57 -39.04
C ILE A 293 2.10 17.78 -37.98
N SER A 294 2.32 17.25 -36.77
CA SER A 294 1.38 17.34 -35.65
C SER A 294 1.07 18.78 -35.25
N GLY A 295 -0.18 19.04 -34.86
CA GLY A 295 -0.67 20.34 -34.43
C GLY A 295 -0.92 21.37 -35.54
N HIS A 296 -0.79 20.99 -36.83
CA HIS A 296 -1.14 21.89 -37.94
C HIS A 296 -2.64 21.90 -38.26
N ILE A 297 -3.16 23.08 -38.62
CA ILE A 297 -4.47 23.21 -39.27
C ILE A 297 -4.31 22.83 -40.74
N MET A 298 -5.07 21.83 -41.17
CA MET A 298 -5.13 21.39 -42.56
C MET A 298 -6.06 22.28 -43.38
N LEU A 299 -5.63 22.65 -44.58
CA LEU A 299 -6.44 23.25 -45.64
C LEU A 299 -6.51 22.34 -46.86
N ASP A 300 -7.59 22.54 -47.63
CA ASP A 300 -8.02 21.69 -48.74
C ASP A 300 -8.40 20.27 -48.28
N ASN A 301 -9.20 19.57 -49.08
CA ASN A 301 -9.46 18.14 -48.84
C ASN A 301 -8.19 17.33 -49.15
N CYS A 302 -7.30 17.23 -48.18
CA CYS A 302 -6.09 16.40 -48.26
C CYS A 302 -6.40 14.90 -48.26
N THR A 303 -7.60 14.52 -47.82
CA THR A 303 -8.08 13.13 -47.74
C THR A 303 -8.91 12.74 -48.97
N VAL A 304 -9.00 11.44 -49.24
CA VAL A 304 -10.01 10.85 -50.13
C VAL A 304 -11.43 11.06 -49.56
N PRO A 305 -12.49 10.98 -50.38
CA PRO A 305 -13.88 10.95 -49.91
C PRO A 305 -14.16 9.79 -48.95
N ALA A 306 -15.01 10.02 -47.95
CA ALA A 306 -15.27 9.03 -46.89
C ALA A 306 -15.90 7.71 -47.38
N PHE A 307 -16.56 7.69 -48.55
CA PHE A 307 -17.08 6.45 -49.15
C PHE A 307 -15.97 5.59 -49.81
N GLU A 308 -14.81 6.17 -50.09
CA GLU A 308 -13.62 5.47 -50.60
C GLU A 308 -12.70 5.01 -49.45
N ASP A 309 -12.59 5.81 -48.38
CA ASP A 309 -11.80 5.47 -47.17
C ASP A 309 -12.33 4.26 -46.38
N ALA A 310 -13.62 3.96 -46.48
CA ALA A 310 -14.29 2.93 -45.67
C ALA A 310 -14.06 1.49 -46.15
N VAL A 311 -13.34 1.27 -47.25
CA VAL A 311 -13.35 -0.02 -47.99
C VAL A 311 -12.13 -0.89 -47.71
N GLY A 312 -12.11 -1.56 -46.55
CA GLY A 312 -11.24 -2.70 -46.29
C GLY A 312 -10.52 -2.67 -44.94
N ARG A 313 -9.46 -3.48 -44.81
CA ARG A 313 -8.55 -3.46 -43.65
C ARG A 313 -7.55 -2.30 -43.81
N PRO A 314 -7.10 -1.65 -42.72
CA PRO A 314 -6.05 -0.64 -42.76
C PRO A 314 -4.82 -1.13 -43.55
N SER A 315 -4.23 -0.20 -44.33
CA SER A 315 -3.12 -0.50 -45.25
C SER A 315 -2.04 0.55 -45.11
N ILE A 316 -0.78 0.09 -45.08
CA ILE A 316 0.41 0.93 -45.06
C ILE A 316 1.02 1.17 -46.45
N GLU A 317 0.48 0.54 -47.50
CA GLU A 317 0.95 0.76 -48.87
C GLU A 317 0.64 2.20 -49.34
N PRO A 318 1.65 2.99 -49.77
CA PRO A 318 1.44 4.36 -50.25
C PRO A 318 0.32 4.52 -51.28
N CYS A 319 0.30 3.69 -52.32
CA CYS A 319 -0.71 3.77 -53.40
C CYS A 319 -2.16 3.54 -52.94
N LYS A 320 -2.38 3.03 -51.72
CA LYS A 320 -3.69 2.86 -51.07
C LYS A 320 -3.96 3.95 -50.02
N SER A 321 -3.09 4.95 -49.87
CA SER A 321 -3.21 5.97 -48.84
C SER A 321 -4.47 6.81 -49.00
N SER A 322 -5.20 6.96 -47.92
CA SER A 322 -6.35 7.85 -47.80
C SER A 322 -5.99 9.34 -47.79
N ILE A 323 -4.70 9.68 -47.80
CA ILE A 323 -4.17 11.05 -47.81
C ILE A 323 -3.48 11.25 -49.15
N TYR A 324 -4.07 12.05 -50.05
CA TYR A 324 -3.63 12.17 -51.44
C TYR A 324 -2.13 12.45 -51.61
N PRO A 325 -1.51 13.43 -50.92
CA PRO A 325 -0.06 13.65 -51.01
C PRO A 325 0.81 12.43 -50.69
N PHE A 326 0.36 11.55 -49.80
CA PHE A 326 1.13 10.38 -49.37
C PHE A 326 0.98 9.17 -50.31
N GLN A 327 0.12 9.26 -51.34
CA GLN A 327 0.07 8.29 -52.43
C GLN A 327 1.34 8.28 -53.30
N GLU A 328 2.09 9.38 -53.29
CA GLU A 328 3.33 9.57 -54.06
C GLU A 328 4.58 9.07 -53.30
N LEU A 329 4.44 8.58 -52.05
CA LEU A 329 5.56 8.03 -51.28
C LEU A 329 6.08 6.74 -51.92
N LYS A 330 7.41 6.62 -52.05
CA LYS A 330 8.08 5.44 -52.63
C LYS A 330 8.05 4.19 -51.73
N ARG A 331 7.66 4.36 -50.46
CA ARG A 331 7.59 3.33 -49.40
C ARG A 331 6.81 3.88 -48.20
N PRO A 332 6.24 3.03 -47.32
CA PRO A 332 5.73 3.48 -46.03
C PRO A 332 6.83 4.18 -45.21
N LEU A 333 6.44 5.19 -44.44
CA LEU A 333 7.29 5.83 -43.43
C LEU A 333 7.44 4.90 -42.20
N GLN A 334 8.54 5.01 -41.49
CA GLN A 334 8.69 4.36 -40.17
C GLN A 334 7.87 5.09 -39.10
N PHE A 335 7.78 6.42 -39.20
CA PHE A 335 6.99 7.27 -38.30
C PHE A 335 6.28 8.37 -39.09
N LEU A 336 5.00 8.59 -38.80
CA LEU A 336 4.22 9.70 -39.34
C LEU A 336 3.43 10.39 -38.21
N GLY A 337 3.86 11.59 -37.86
CA GLY A 337 3.24 12.39 -36.82
C GLY A 337 2.03 13.17 -37.32
N LEU A 338 0.84 12.79 -36.88
CA LEU A 338 -0.45 13.39 -37.26
C LEU A 338 -1.27 13.84 -36.03
N TYR A 339 -0.64 13.92 -34.85
CA TYR A 339 -1.33 14.24 -33.60
C TYR A 339 -1.94 15.65 -33.64
N ASN A 340 -3.18 15.80 -33.17
CA ASN A 340 -3.97 17.03 -33.34
C ASN A 340 -4.01 17.56 -34.79
N THR A 341 -4.16 16.67 -35.77
CA THR A 341 -4.51 17.01 -37.17
C THR A 341 -5.78 16.27 -37.59
N THR A 342 -6.52 16.78 -38.58
CA THR A 342 -7.68 16.06 -39.14
C THR A 342 -7.30 14.80 -39.92
N LEU A 343 -6.02 14.62 -40.28
CA LEU A 343 -5.54 13.48 -41.07
C LEU A 343 -5.45 12.18 -40.28
N CYS A 344 -5.29 12.22 -38.94
CA CYS A 344 -5.16 10.99 -38.14
C CYS A 344 -6.43 10.11 -38.16
N ASN A 345 -7.58 10.69 -38.56
CA ASN A 345 -8.89 10.04 -38.55
C ASN A 345 -9.15 9.09 -39.73
N VAL A 346 -8.32 9.08 -40.78
CA VAL A 346 -8.50 8.23 -41.98
C VAL A 346 -8.11 6.76 -41.73
N THR A 347 -8.37 5.87 -42.70
CA THR A 347 -8.24 4.42 -42.52
C THR A 347 -6.94 3.82 -43.08
N HIS A 348 -6.42 4.33 -44.21
CA HIS A 348 -5.16 3.85 -44.80
C HIS A 348 -4.06 4.92 -44.69
N ILE A 349 -3.20 4.77 -43.68
CA ILE A 349 -2.10 5.70 -43.39
C ILE A 349 -0.77 4.97 -43.69
N PRO A 350 0.08 5.47 -44.62
CA PRO A 350 1.25 4.74 -45.11
C PRO A 350 2.47 4.88 -44.18
N ALA A 351 2.33 4.43 -42.93
CA ALA A 351 3.42 4.40 -41.96
C ALA A 351 3.30 3.23 -40.96
N TYR A 352 4.43 2.76 -40.45
CA TYR A 352 4.48 1.70 -39.43
C TYR A 352 4.08 2.20 -38.03
N LYS A 353 4.47 3.43 -37.67
CA LYS A 353 4.07 4.10 -36.44
C LYS A 353 3.37 5.42 -36.76
N VAL A 354 2.20 5.66 -36.16
CA VAL A 354 1.38 6.86 -36.41
C VAL A 354 0.96 7.48 -35.09
N THR A 355 1.22 8.77 -34.89
CA THR A 355 0.66 9.53 -33.75
C THR A 355 -0.66 10.18 -34.16
N GLY A 356 -1.63 10.22 -33.26
CA GLY A 356 -2.98 10.69 -33.59
C GLY A 356 -3.96 10.58 -32.44
N SER A 357 -5.22 10.94 -32.69
CA SER A 357 -6.30 10.91 -31.69
C SER A 357 -7.48 10.03 -32.11
N LYS A 358 -7.31 9.11 -33.08
CA LYS A 358 -8.37 8.21 -33.57
C LYS A 358 -8.61 7.01 -32.63
N ASN A 359 -7.56 6.50 -32.00
CA ASN A 359 -7.60 5.27 -31.19
C ASN A 359 -6.45 5.19 -30.17
N GLU A 360 -6.51 4.17 -29.30
CA GLU A 360 -5.54 3.92 -28.24
C GLU A 360 -4.08 3.87 -28.76
N ASP A 361 -3.80 3.09 -29.81
CA ASP A 361 -2.42 2.96 -30.30
C ASP A 361 -1.86 4.29 -30.85
N GLN A 362 -2.66 5.07 -31.58
CA GLN A 362 -2.26 6.40 -32.03
C GLN A 362 -1.94 7.36 -30.88
N ILE A 363 -2.65 7.24 -29.76
CA ILE A 363 -2.45 8.05 -28.55
C ILE A 363 -1.19 7.58 -27.80
N LEU A 364 -1.00 6.28 -27.62
CA LEU A 364 0.21 5.72 -27.00
C LEU A 364 1.46 6.03 -27.83
N ASN A 365 1.38 5.95 -29.16
CA ASN A 365 2.42 6.41 -30.08
C ASN A 365 2.73 7.90 -29.91
N ALA A 366 1.72 8.74 -29.60
CA ALA A 366 1.91 10.17 -29.37
C ALA A 366 2.61 10.44 -28.02
N ILE A 367 2.19 9.79 -26.93
CA ILE A 367 2.86 9.93 -25.62
C ILE A 367 4.33 9.51 -25.75
N GLU A 368 4.59 8.34 -26.35
CA GLU A 368 5.94 7.81 -26.55
C GLU A 368 6.84 8.70 -27.44
N ALA A 369 6.26 9.39 -28.44
CA ALA A 369 7.02 10.28 -29.33
C ALA A 369 7.29 11.67 -28.74
N TYR A 370 6.43 12.15 -27.84
CA TYR A 370 6.43 13.55 -27.38
C TYR A 370 6.89 13.74 -25.93
N THR A 371 6.96 12.67 -25.15
CA THR A 371 7.33 12.73 -23.72
C THR A 371 8.70 13.34 -23.47
N GLU A 372 9.74 13.16 -24.29
CA GLU A 372 11.08 13.65 -23.89
C GLU A 372 11.23 15.19 -23.95
N GLN A 373 10.63 15.86 -24.94
CA GLN A 373 10.95 17.27 -25.27
C GLN A 373 9.73 18.15 -25.59
N ARG A 374 8.50 17.60 -25.54
CA ARG A 374 7.29 18.27 -26.03
C ARG A 374 6.14 18.15 -25.02
N PRO A 375 6.29 18.73 -23.81
CA PRO A 375 5.36 18.53 -22.71
C PRO A 375 3.91 18.82 -23.11
N GLU A 376 3.65 19.91 -23.83
CA GLU A 376 2.29 20.26 -24.24
C GLU A 376 1.66 19.30 -25.25
N LEU A 377 2.42 18.50 -26.01
CA LEU A 377 1.86 17.43 -26.84
C LEU A 377 1.67 16.14 -26.03
N ALA A 378 2.61 15.82 -25.13
CA ALA A 378 2.52 14.68 -24.22
C ALA A 378 1.31 14.80 -23.27
N HIS A 379 1.15 15.96 -22.61
CA HIS A 379 -0.02 16.36 -21.83
C HIS A 379 -1.33 16.13 -22.61
N ARG A 380 -1.41 16.65 -23.84
CA ARG A 380 -2.49 16.41 -24.83
C ARG A 380 -2.89 14.93 -24.88
N ALA A 381 -1.90 14.07 -25.14
CA ALA A 381 -2.12 12.65 -25.37
C ALA A 381 -2.41 11.87 -24.07
N ILE A 382 -1.77 12.22 -22.95
CA ILE A 382 -2.04 11.63 -21.63
C ILE A 382 -3.48 11.92 -21.19
N ASN A 383 -4.02 13.13 -21.43
CA ASN A 383 -5.43 13.42 -21.14
C ASN A 383 -6.39 12.57 -21.99
N GLN A 384 -6.05 12.29 -23.25
CA GLN A 384 -6.87 11.39 -24.09
C GLN A 384 -6.76 9.92 -23.66
N LEU A 385 -5.59 9.48 -23.18
CA LEU A 385 -5.41 8.17 -22.56
C LEU A 385 -6.21 8.04 -21.25
N PHE A 386 -6.25 9.09 -20.44
CA PHE A 386 -7.11 9.17 -19.24
C PHE A 386 -8.60 9.00 -19.59
N ASP A 387 -9.10 9.68 -20.62
CA ASP A 387 -10.48 9.52 -21.07
C ASP A 387 -10.79 8.11 -21.60
N ILE A 388 -9.81 7.44 -22.23
CA ILE A 388 -9.92 6.01 -22.57
C ILE A 388 -9.98 5.17 -21.30
N ALA A 389 -8.97 5.23 -20.42
CA ALA A 389 -8.87 4.38 -19.22
C ALA A 389 -10.02 4.57 -18.22
N ARG A 390 -10.68 5.72 -18.24
CA ARG A 390 -11.84 6.05 -17.40
C ARG A 390 -13.19 5.55 -17.93
N ILE A 391 -13.31 5.31 -19.24
CA ILE A 391 -14.59 5.06 -19.92
C ILE A 391 -14.59 3.71 -20.67
N GLN A 392 -13.42 3.16 -20.98
CA GLN A 392 -13.21 1.99 -21.83
C GLN A 392 -12.10 1.10 -21.25
N HIS A 393 -12.09 -0.18 -21.64
CA HIS A 393 -11.00 -1.10 -21.28
C HIS A 393 -9.73 -0.77 -22.07
N CYS A 394 -8.63 -0.43 -21.38
CA CYS A 394 -7.32 -0.17 -22.01
C CYS A 394 -6.68 -1.48 -22.48
N SER A 395 -6.46 -1.64 -23.79
CA SER A 395 -5.98 -2.90 -24.37
C SER A 395 -4.46 -3.10 -24.24
N GLN A 396 -3.68 -2.02 -24.13
CA GLN A 396 -2.22 -2.04 -24.01
C GLN A 396 -1.75 -1.56 -22.64
N LEU A 397 -2.46 -1.91 -21.56
CA LEU A 397 -2.28 -1.36 -20.21
C LEU A 397 -0.82 -1.24 -19.74
N LEU A 398 0.01 -2.29 -19.88
CA LEU A 398 1.41 -2.26 -19.44
C LEU A 398 2.22 -1.19 -20.17
N ARG A 399 1.97 -0.98 -21.47
CA ARG A 399 2.59 0.10 -22.26
C ARG A 399 2.04 1.46 -21.86
N ALA A 400 0.74 1.58 -21.66
CA ALA A 400 0.09 2.81 -21.18
C ALA A 400 0.69 3.28 -19.85
N LEU A 401 0.78 2.37 -18.88
CA LEU A 401 1.27 2.65 -17.53
C LEU A 401 2.79 2.94 -17.51
N GLN A 402 3.61 2.22 -18.31
CA GLN A 402 5.03 2.56 -18.51
C GLN A 402 5.23 3.96 -19.12
N LEU A 403 4.40 4.34 -20.10
CA LEU A 403 4.49 5.65 -20.75
C LEU A 403 4.07 6.79 -19.80
N VAL A 404 3.02 6.60 -19.00
CA VAL A 404 2.60 7.59 -18.00
C VAL A 404 3.64 7.73 -16.86
N ILE A 405 4.23 6.63 -16.37
CA ILE A 405 5.37 6.67 -15.44
C ILE A 405 6.53 7.47 -16.05
N THR A 406 6.86 7.22 -17.32
CA THR A 406 7.96 7.91 -18.02
C THR A 406 7.69 9.41 -18.13
N ALA A 407 6.45 9.81 -18.45
CA ALA A 407 6.07 11.22 -18.52
C ALA A 407 6.13 11.92 -17.15
N LEU A 408 5.62 11.28 -16.09
CA LEU A 408 5.66 11.81 -14.72
C LEU A 408 7.08 11.90 -14.15
N LYS A 409 8.00 11.01 -14.56
CA LYS A 409 9.43 11.15 -14.24
C LYS A 409 10.11 12.25 -15.06
N THR A 410 9.83 12.34 -16.36
CA THR A 410 10.51 13.28 -17.26
C THR A 410 10.12 14.73 -16.98
N HIS A 411 8.86 14.98 -16.60
CA HIS A 411 8.31 16.32 -16.35
C HIS A 411 7.88 16.48 -14.89
N LYS A 412 8.82 16.29 -13.96
CA LYS A 412 8.60 16.49 -12.51
C LYS A 412 8.03 17.87 -12.18
N TYR A 413 8.34 18.89 -12.99
CA TYR A 413 7.97 20.30 -12.78
C TYR A 413 6.84 20.81 -13.69
N ASP A 414 6.32 20.02 -14.64
CA ASP A 414 5.15 20.40 -15.43
C ASP A 414 3.84 20.05 -14.69
N LYS A 415 3.16 21.08 -14.19
CA LYS A 415 1.90 20.92 -13.44
C LYS A 415 0.82 20.19 -14.25
N SER A 416 0.73 20.41 -15.56
CA SER A 416 -0.34 19.87 -16.41
C SER A 416 -0.15 18.36 -16.64
N ILE A 417 1.10 17.93 -16.84
CA ILE A 417 1.45 16.50 -16.94
C ILE A 417 1.27 15.82 -15.58
N GLN A 418 1.61 16.46 -14.47
CA GLN A 418 1.46 15.88 -13.14
C GLN A 418 -0.02 15.71 -12.74
N VAL A 419 -0.88 16.68 -13.08
CA VAL A 419 -2.34 16.58 -12.90
C VAL A 419 -2.95 15.47 -13.78
N THR A 420 -2.64 15.43 -15.08
CA THR A 420 -3.27 14.47 -16.01
C THR A 420 -2.69 13.06 -15.90
N GLY A 421 -1.39 12.92 -15.65
CA GLY A 421 -0.71 11.64 -15.46
C GLY A 421 -1.09 10.96 -14.15
N SER A 422 -1.19 11.71 -13.03
CA SER A 422 -1.71 11.15 -11.77
C SER A 422 -3.17 10.68 -11.90
N ALA A 423 -4.00 11.45 -12.62
CA ALA A 423 -5.37 11.04 -12.95
C ALA A 423 -5.42 9.78 -13.83
N ALA A 424 -4.52 9.64 -14.80
CA ALA A 424 -4.41 8.43 -15.62
C ALA A 424 -3.96 7.20 -14.81
N LEU A 425 -2.97 7.36 -13.92
CA LEU A 425 -2.47 6.27 -13.07
C LEU A 425 -3.57 5.66 -12.19
N PHE A 426 -4.45 6.47 -11.59
CA PHE A 426 -5.55 5.96 -10.76
C PHE A 426 -6.41 4.92 -11.49
N TYR A 427 -6.75 5.17 -12.77
CA TYR A 427 -7.53 4.23 -13.58
C TYR A 427 -6.69 3.06 -14.10
N LEU A 428 -5.44 3.31 -14.52
CA LEU A 428 -4.53 2.27 -15.01
C LEU A 428 -4.00 1.31 -13.91
N THR A 429 -4.26 1.61 -12.65
CA THR A 429 -3.84 0.80 -11.48
C THR A 429 -5.00 0.11 -10.77
N ASN A 430 -6.22 0.16 -11.34
CA ASN A 430 -7.39 -0.52 -10.75
C ASN A 430 -7.12 -2.02 -10.51
N THR A 431 -7.70 -2.54 -9.43
CA THR A 431 -7.50 -3.91 -8.92
C THR A 431 -7.73 -5.01 -9.96
N GLU A 432 -8.61 -4.81 -10.93
CA GLU A 432 -8.87 -5.70 -12.07
C GLU A 432 -7.60 -6.05 -12.87
N TYR A 433 -6.65 -5.11 -12.96
CA TYR A 433 -5.42 -5.25 -13.73
C TYR A 433 -4.22 -5.76 -12.91
N ARG A 434 -4.42 -6.05 -11.61
CA ARG A 434 -3.33 -6.34 -10.66
C ARG A 434 -2.59 -7.65 -10.97
N SER A 435 -3.20 -8.58 -11.71
CA SER A 435 -2.56 -9.84 -12.16
C SER A 435 -1.39 -9.62 -13.12
N ASP A 436 -1.38 -8.49 -13.82
CA ASP A 436 -0.49 -8.26 -14.96
C ASP A 436 0.71 -7.37 -14.60
N GLN A 437 0.63 -6.68 -13.45
CA GLN A 437 1.62 -5.71 -13.01
C GLN A 437 2.70 -6.36 -12.13
N SER A 438 3.93 -6.37 -12.64
CA SER A 438 5.11 -6.83 -11.91
C SER A 438 5.31 -6.04 -10.60
N VAL A 439 5.96 -6.64 -9.61
CA VAL A 439 6.26 -5.97 -8.32
C VAL A 439 7.08 -4.69 -8.57
N ARG A 440 8.01 -4.75 -9.52
CA ARG A 440 8.85 -3.62 -9.93
C ARG A 440 8.02 -2.49 -10.54
N LEU A 441 7.04 -2.81 -11.39
CA LEU A 441 6.19 -1.83 -12.03
C LEU A 441 5.27 -1.13 -11.01
N ARG A 442 4.71 -1.88 -10.06
CA ARG A 442 3.91 -1.34 -8.95
C ARG A 442 4.72 -0.40 -8.05
N ARG A 443 5.97 -0.77 -7.69
CA ARG A 443 6.88 0.13 -6.97
C ARG A 443 7.21 1.42 -7.75
N GLN A 444 7.35 1.35 -9.07
CA GLN A 444 7.56 2.55 -9.90
C GLN A 444 6.34 3.48 -9.93
N VAL A 445 5.10 2.95 -9.90
CA VAL A 445 3.89 3.77 -9.71
C VAL A 445 3.94 4.50 -8.37
N ILE A 446 4.17 3.77 -7.28
CA ILE A 446 4.23 4.35 -5.92
C ILE A 446 5.29 5.46 -5.86
N GLN A 447 6.47 5.26 -6.45
CA GLN A 447 7.51 6.29 -6.53
C GLN A 447 7.04 7.57 -7.26
N VAL A 448 6.46 7.47 -8.47
CA VAL A 448 6.04 8.69 -9.20
C VAL A 448 4.85 9.39 -8.54
N VAL A 449 3.97 8.63 -7.88
CA VAL A 449 2.86 9.14 -7.07
C VAL A 449 3.39 9.97 -5.90
N LEU A 450 4.36 9.44 -5.14
CA LEU A 450 4.97 10.16 -4.01
C LEU A 450 5.81 11.37 -4.46
N ASN A 451 6.52 11.28 -5.59
CA ASN A 451 7.21 12.43 -6.20
C ASN A 451 6.23 13.59 -6.49
N GLY A 452 5.04 13.27 -7.04
CA GLY A 452 3.98 14.26 -7.27
C GLY A 452 3.41 14.86 -5.98
N MET A 453 3.27 14.04 -4.93
CA MET A 453 2.80 14.48 -3.61
C MET A 453 3.83 15.35 -2.85
N GLU A 454 5.13 15.17 -3.08
CA GLU A 454 6.14 16.10 -2.58
C GLU A 454 6.06 17.44 -3.31
N GLN A 455 6.04 17.39 -4.65
CA GLN A 455 6.24 18.56 -5.49
C GLN A 455 5.01 19.49 -5.59
N TYR A 456 3.78 18.96 -5.44
CA TYR A 456 2.54 19.72 -5.64
C TYR A 456 1.57 19.58 -4.48
N GLN A 457 1.46 20.62 -3.64
CA GLN A 457 0.45 20.70 -2.57
C GLN A 457 -0.96 21.06 -3.10
N GLU A 458 -1.23 20.87 -4.39
CA GLU A 458 -2.56 21.11 -4.97
C GLU A 458 -3.49 19.91 -4.75
N VAL A 459 -4.70 20.20 -4.26
CA VAL A 459 -5.77 19.23 -3.96
C VAL A 459 -5.98 18.21 -5.09
N THR A 460 -5.94 18.63 -6.35
CA THR A 460 -6.14 17.74 -7.51
C THR A 460 -5.06 16.66 -7.62
N VAL A 461 -3.78 17.04 -7.61
CA VAL A 461 -2.65 16.09 -7.70
C VAL A 461 -2.65 15.19 -6.47
N GLN A 462 -2.75 15.78 -5.28
CA GLN A 462 -2.72 15.06 -4.02
C GLN A 462 -3.88 14.05 -3.90
N ARG A 463 -5.10 14.42 -4.32
CA ARG A 463 -6.26 13.51 -4.36
C ARG A 463 -6.06 12.37 -5.35
N ASN A 464 -5.60 12.64 -6.58
CA ASN A 464 -5.32 11.61 -7.57
C ASN A 464 -4.26 10.62 -7.05
N CYS A 465 -3.20 11.14 -6.43
CA CYS A 465 -2.13 10.37 -5.84
C CYS A 465 -2.62 9.50 -4.67
N CYS A 466 -3.36 10.07 -3.71
CA CYS A 466 -3.93 9.31 -2.59
C CYS A 466 -4.90 8.22 -3.06
N LEU A 467 -5.77 8.51 -4.04
CA LEU A 467 -6.65 7.50 -4.66
C LEU A 467 -5.86 6.39 -5.36
N THR A 468 -4.73 6.72 -5.98
CA THR A 468 -3.82 5.73 -6.59
C THR A 468 -3.15 4.86 -5.52
N LEU A 469 -2.77 5.41 -4.36
CA LEU A 469 -2.24 4.63 -3.23
C LEU A 469 -3.27 3.63 -2.67
N CYS A 470 -4.56 3.97 -2.66
CA CYS A 470 -5.63 3.07 -2.22
C CYS A 470 -5.81 1.80 -3.08
N ASN A 471 -5.22 1.73 -4.29
CA ASN A 471 -5.31 0.54 -5.16
C ASN A 471 -4.31 -0.58 -4.78
N PHE A 472 -3.34 -0.28 -3.91
CA PHE A 472 -2.28 -1.21 -3.47
C PHE A 472 -2.62 -1.88 -2.13
N SER A 473 -1.97 -2.99 -1.80
CA SER A 473 -2.04 -3.57 -0.45
C SER A 473 -1.26 -2.72 0.54
N ILE A 474 -1.95 -2.27 1.59
CA ILE A 474 -1.42 -1.45 2.66
C ILE A 474 -1.38 -2.31 3.94
N PRO A 475 -0.21 -2.45 4.61
CA PRO A 475 1.03 -1.70 4.38
C PRO A 475 2.02 -2.33 3.38
N GLU A 476 1.82 -3.58 2.95
CA GLU A 476 2.90 -4.45 2.42
C GLU A 476 3.56 -3.95 1.13
N GLU A 477 2.82 -3.23 0.28
CA GLU A 477 3.40 -2.65 -0.95
C GLU A 477 4.01 -1.26 -0.73
N LEU A 478 3.65 -0.59 0.37
CA LEU A 478 4.08 0.77 0.72
C LEU A 478 5.27 0.76 1.72
N GLU A 479 5.54 -0.37 2.36
CA GLU A 479 6.63 -0.60 3.33
C GLU A 479 7.97 0.03 2.89
N PHE A 480 8.38 -0.20 1.64
CA PHE A 480 9.64 0.31 1.07
C PHE A 480 9.74 1.86 0.96
N GLN A 481 8.65 2.58 1.25
CA GLN A 481 8.56 4.03 1.32
C GLN A 481 7.83 4.51 2.60
N TYR A 482 7.66 3.65 3.61
CA TYR A 482 6.70 3.87 4.72
C TYR A 482 6.86 5.22 5.43
N HIS A 483 8.09 5.62 5.74
CA HIS A 483 8.40 6.93 6.33
C HIS A 483 7.92 8.09 5.43
N ARG A 484 8.30 8.05 4.14
CA ARG A 484 7.96 9.06 3.13
C ARG A 484 6.45 9.18 2.93
N VAL A 485 5.73 8.06 2.86
CA VAL A 485 4.26 8.04 2.76
C VAL A 485 3.62 8.73 3.97
N ASN A 486 3.99 8.33 5.19
CA ASN A 486 3.41 8.91 6.40
C ASN A 486 3.72 10.42 6.51
N LEU A 487 4.94 10.85 6.17
CA LEU A 487 5.30 12.27 6.17
C LEU A 487 4.41 13.09 5.22
N LEU A 488 4.10 12.56 4.05
CA LEU A 488 3.26 13.23 3.05
C LEU A 488 1.78 13.26 3.45
N LEU A 489 1.25 12.16 4.00
CA LEU A 489 -0.11 12.13 4.52
C LEU A 489 -0.31 13.07 5.72
N LEU A 490 0.70 13.23 6.59
CA LEU A 490 0.66 14.21 7.67
C LEU A 490 0.67 15.65 7.14
N LYS A 491 1.54 15.97 6.17
CA LYS A 491 1.55 17.29 5.49
C LYS A 491 0.23 17.64 4.81
N ILE A 492 -0.51 16.66 4.28
CA ILE A 492 -1.87 16.88 3.75
C ILE A 492 -2.84 17.25 4.88
N LEU A 493 -2.69 16.70 6.08
CA LEU A 493 -3.64 16.88 7.20
C LEU A 493 -3.37 18.12 8.07
N GLU A 494 -2.16 18.68 8.05
CA GLU A 494 -1.78 19.88 8.84
C GLU A 494 -2.57 21.17 8.50
N PRO A 495 -2.86 21.54 7.23
CA PRO A 495 -3.43 22.85 6.92
C PRO A 495 -4.89 23.01 7.38
N ALA A 496 -5.17 24.10 8.11
CA ALA A 496 -6.47 24.37 8.73
C ALA A 496 -7.68 24.43 7.77
N ARG A 497 -7.45 24.57 6.45
CA ARG A 497 -8.50 24.57 5.40
C ARG A 497 -8.12 23.66 4.24
N GLN A 498 -8.32 22.36 4.42
CA GLN A 498 -8.27 21.37 3.34
C GLN A 498 -9.66 21.07 2.77
N ASP A 499 -9.68 20.52 1.55
CA ASP A 499 -10.85 19.89 0.95
C ASP A 499 -11.26 18.63 1.76
N GLU A 500 -12.57 18.43 1.94
CA GLU A 500 -13.08 17.33 2.77
C GLU A 500 -12.82 15.95 2.14
N SER A 501 -12.85 15.87 0.80
CA SER A 501 -12.66 14.60 0.08
C SER A 501 -11.23 14.09 0.20
N ILE A 502 -10.23 14.97 0.06
CA ILE A 502 -8.82 14.59 0.27
C ILE A 502 -8.54 14.30 1.74
N GLN A 503 -9.04 15.11 2.67
CA GLN A 503 -8.84 14.90 4.11
C GLN A 503 -9.36 13.53 4.55
N ARG A 504 -10.54 13.12 4.06
CA ARG A 504 -11.11 11.78 4.32
C ARG A 504 -10.24 10.65 3.77
N ILE A 505 -9.67 10.78 2.57
CA ILE A 505 -8.79 9.76 1.99
C ILE A 505 -7.46 9.68 2.78
N ALA A 506 -6.88 10.82 3.14
CA ALA A 506 -5.61 10.87 3.87
C ALA A 506 -5.72 10.26 5.28
N VAL A 507 -6.77 10.54 6.06
CA VAL A 507 -6.98 9.88 7.37
C VAL A 507 -7.25 8.38 7.20
N HIS A 508 -7.98 7.97 6.15
CA HIS A 508 -8.20 6.55 5.86
C HIS A 508 -6.88 5.80 5.56
N LEU A 509 -6.02 6.37 4.71
CA LEU A 509 -4.68 5.84 4.43
C LEU A 509 -3.82 5.78 5.70
N CYS A 510 -3.79 6.85 6.50
CA CYS A 510 -3.09 6.87 7.80
C CYS A 510 -3.57 5.74 8.72
N ASN A 511 -4.88 5.55 8.87
CA ASN A 511 -5.44 4.49 9.72
C ASN A 511 -5.04 3.10 9.23
N ALA A 512 -5.07 2.85 7.91
CA ALA A 512 -4.61 1.59 7.33
C ALA A 512 -3.11 1.33 7.58
N LEU A 513 -2.27 2.36 7.42
CA LEU A 513 -0.81 2.29 7.60
C LEU A 513 -0.37 2.00 9.04
N VAL A 514 -1.10 2.47 10.06
CA VAL A 514 -0.78 2.17 11.47
C VAL A 514 -1.44 0.88 11.99
N CYS A 515 -2.41 0.32 11.25
CA CYS A 515 -3.21 -0.82 11.71
C CYS A 515 -2.51 -2.18 11.61
N GLN A 516 -1.45 -2.33 10.80
CA GLN A 516 -0.81 -3.65 10.55
C GLN A 516 0.72 -3.67 10.64
N VAL A 517 1.36 -2.58 11.08
CA VAL A 517 2.81 -2.53 11.30
C VAL A 517 3.19 -2.93 12.73
N ASP A 518 4.48 -3.23 12.91
CA ASP A 518 5.10 -3.42 14.23
C ASP A 518 5.15 -2.11 15.06
N ASN A 519 5.59 -2.27 16.31
CA ASN A 519 5.58 -1.19 17.29
C ASN A 519 6.72 -0.17 17.05
N ASP A 520 7.83 -0.56 16.42
CA ASP A 520 8.92 0.36 16.06
C ASP A 520 8.45 1.36 14.99
N HIS A 521 7.71 0.88 13.98
CA HIS A 521 7.08 1.73 12.97
C HIS A 521 5.99 2.65 13.57
N LYS A 522 5.16 2.16 14.50
CA LYS A 522 4.17 2.98 15.22
C LYS A 522 4.85 4.09 16.03
N GLU A 523 5.94 3.81 16.72
CA GLU A 523 6.71 4.81 17.48
C GLU A 523 7.36 5.84 16.55
N ALA A 524 7.95 5.41 15.44
CA ALA A 524 8.55 6.33 14.45
C ALA A 524 7.50 7.31 13.90
N VAL A 525 6.31 6.82 13.52
CA VAL A 525 5.20 7.64 13.03
C VAL A 525 4.63 8.55 14.13
N GLY A 526 4.58 8.09 15.38
CA GLY A 526 4.25 8.92 16.53
C GLY A 526 5.22 10.09 16.70
N LYS A 527 6.53 9.80 16.65
CA LYS A 527 7.64 10.76 16.74
C LYS A 527 7.68 11.75 15.55
N MET A 528 7.07 11.40 14.41
CA MET A 528 6.79 12.33 13.29
C MET A 528 5.61 13.29 13.53
N GLY A 529 4.94 13.22 14.69
CA GLY A 529 3.87 14.15 15.09
C GLY A 529 2.45 13.64 14.83
N PHE A 530 2.26 12.40 14.37
CA PHE A 530 0.95 11.85 13.98
C PHE A 530 -0.14 12.02 15.05
N VAL A 531 0.18 11.74 16.32
CA VAL A 531 -0.75 11.85 17.46
C VAL A 531 -1.29 13.28 17.57
N LYS A 532 -0.42 14.28 17.47
CA LYS A 532 -0.77 15.70 17.53
C LYS A 532 -1.63 16.12 16.33
N THR A 533 -1.29 15.68 15.12
CA THR A 533 -2.04 16.01 13.90
C THR A 533 -3.47 15.46 13.93
N MET A 534 -3.67 14.21 14.40
CA MET A 534 -5.00 13.64 14.55
C MET A 534 -5.82 14.34 15.64
N LEU A 535 -5.21 14.69 16.79
CA LEU A 535 -5.89 15.43 17.85
C LEU A 535 -6.28 16.86 17.44
N ASN A 536 -5.42 17.57 16.69
CA ASN A 536 -5.77 18.87 16.09
C ASN A 536 -6.98 18.76 15.15
N LEU A 537 -7.03 17.69 14.34
CA LEU A 537 -8.11 17.44 13.40
C LEU A 537 -9.44 17.13 14.12
N ILE A 538 -9.40 16.31 15.17
CA ILE A 538 -10.53 16.04 16.06
C ILE A 538 -11.02 17.34 16.71
N GLN A 539 -10.10 18.15 17.27
CA GLN A 539 -10.43 19.43 17.89
C GLN A 539 -11.12 20.39 16.91
N LYS A 540 -10.63 20.47 15.67
CA LYS A 540 -11.28 21.28 14.63
C LYS A 540 -12.69 20.76 14.31
N LYS A 541 -12.84 19.46 14.03
CA LYS A 541 -14.14 18.86 13.69
C LYS A 541 -15.17 19.01 14.82
N LEU A 542 -14.71 18.96 16.08
CA LEU A 542 -15.49 19.26 17.28
C LEU A 542 -15.92 20.74 17.36
N GLN A 543 -15.03 21.69 17.05
CA GLN A 543 -15.38 23.13 16.95
C GLN A 543 -16.39 23.40 15.82
N ASP A 544 -16.24 22.72 14.68
CA ASP A 544 -17.19 22.72 13.55
C ASP A 544 -18.50 21.95 13.88
N ARG A 545 -18.61 21.31 15.06
CA ARG A 545 -19.71 20.43 15.51
C ARG A 545 -20.03 19.27 14.56
N MET A 546 -19.03 18.76 13.85
CA MET A 546 -19.18 17.65 12.89
C MET A 546 -18.55 16.35 13.41
N CYS A 547 -19.38 15.34 13.63
CA CYS A 547 -18.93 13.94 13.77
C CYS A 547 -19.16 13.19 12.46
N ASP A 548 -18.15 13.24 11.59
CA ASP A 548 -18.10 12.57 10.29
C ASP A 548 -17.06 11.43 10.28
N GLN A 549 -16.91 10.76 9.14
CA GLN A 549 -15.90 9.71 8.95
C GLN A 549 -14.46 10.19 9.17
N VAL A 550 -14.17 11.49 9.05
CA VAL A 550 -12.84 12.03 9.34
C VAL A 550 -12.58 11.98 10.84
N MET A 551 -13.52 12.42 11.68
CA MET A 551 -13.40 12.28 13.13
C MET A 551 -13.36 10.80 13.56
N GLU A 552 -14.26 9.97 13.03
CA GLU A 552 -14.36 8.55 13.39
C GLU A 552 -13.07 7.77 13.02
N PHE A 553 -12.50 8.02 11.83
CA PHE A 553 -11.20 7.44 11.44
C PHE A 553 -10.01 8.06 12.17
N SER A 554 -10.05 9.34 12.58
CA SER A 554 -8.96 9.96 13.35
C SER A 554 -8.81 9.30 14.72
N TRP A 555 -9.93 9.03 15.41
CA TRP A 555 -9.91 8.28 16.67
C TRP A 555 -9.54 6.81 16.47
N SER A 556 -9.97 6.17 15.37
CA SER A 556 -9.52 4.80 15.03
C SER A 556 -8.01 4.73 14.76
N ALA A 557 -7.44 5.73 14.08
CA ALA A 557 -6.01 5.83 13.82
C ALA A 557 -5.22 6.07 15.13
N LEU A 558 -5.73 6.91 16.02
CA LEU A 558 -5.14 7.10 17.35
C LEU A 558 -5.23 5.84 18.23
N TRP A 559 -6.31 5.06 18.13
CA TRP A 559 -6.42 3.76 18.80
C TRP A 559 -5.38 2.77 18.26
N ASN A 560 -5.22 2.68 16.93
CA ASN A 560 -4.23 1.79 16.31
C ASN A 560 -2.76 2.21 16.58
N ILE A 561 -2.45 3.51 16.66
CA ILE A 561 -1.08 3.98 16.91
C ILE A 561 -0.70 4.01 18.41
N THR A 562 -1.66 3.82 19.34
CA THR A 562 -1.39 3.67 20.78
C THR A 562 -1.30 2.22 21.24
N ASP A 563 -1.78 1.29 20.41
CA ASP A 563 -1.76 -0.17 20.62
C ASP A 563 -0.32 -0.66 20.86
N GLU A 564 -0.06 -1.22 22.05
CA GLU A 564 1.24 -1.71 22.54
C GLU A 564 2.42 -0.68 22.59
N THR A 565 2.18 0.63 22.42
CA THR A 565 3.24 1.66 22.36
C THR A 565 3.13 2.74 23.46
N PRO A 566 3.92 2.65 24.56
CA PRO A 566 3.84 3.56 25.70
C PRO A 566 4.11 5.04 25.37
N ASP A 567 5.11 5.33 24.52
CA ASP A 567 5.44 6.69 24.10
C ASP A 567 4.24 7.40 23.46
N ASN A 568 3.52 6.71 22.56
CA ASN A 568 2.36 7.26 21.88
C ASN A 568 1.16 7.46 22.84
N CYS A 569 1.00 6.56 23.82
CA CYS A 569 0.03 6.74 24.91
C CYS A 569 0.34 7.97 25.77
N GLN A 570 1.61 8.25 26.04
CA GLN A 570 2.04 9.45 26.76
C GLN A 570 1.80 10.72 25.93
N MET A 571 2.20 10.71 24.65
CA MET A 571 1.97 11.83 23.73
C MET A 571 0.48 12.20 23.61
N PHE A 572 -0.44 11.23 23.65
CA PHE A 572 -1.88 11.49 23.65
C PHE A 572 -2.33 12.30 24.88
N LEU A 573 -1.83 11.95 26.07
CA LEU A 573 -2.14 12.66 27.32
C LEU A 573 -1.55 14.07 27.31
N GLU A 574 -0.29 14.22 26.92
CA GLU A 574 0.42 15.50 26.82
C GLU A 574 -0.22 16.44 25.78
N CYS A 575 -0.70 15.90 24.65
CA CYS A 575 -1.41 16.64 23.60
C CYS A 575 -2.90 16.93 23.92
N ASN A 576 -3.27 17.03 25.21
CA ASN A 576 -4.61 17.41 25.67
C ASN A 576 -5.75 16.42 25.29
N GLY A 577 -5.41 15.18 24.91
CA GLY A 577 -6.37 14.20 24.37
C GLY A 577 -7.52 13.84 25.32
N MET A 578 -7.30 13.86 26.63
CA MET A 578 -8.34 13.59 27.64
C MET A 578 -9.46 14.65 27.67
N ASN A 579 -9.13 15.93 27.40
CA ASN A 579 -10.15 16.98 27.36
C ASN A 579 -10.96 16.89 26.05
N LEU A 580 -10.31 16.56 24.93
CA LEU A 580 -11.00 16.30 23.66
C LEU A 580 -11.94 15.09 23.76
N PHE A 581 -11.56 14.03 24.46
CA PHE A 581 -12.46 12.90 24.78
C PHE A 581 -13.73 13.35 25.50
N LEU A 582 -13.59 14.15 26.57
CA LEU A 582 -14.71 14.66 27.36
C LEU A 582 -15.62 15.60 26.56
N GLU A 583 -15.06 16.46 25.73
CA GLU A 583 -15.83 17.39 24.90
C GLU A 583 -16.56 16.65 23.75
N CYS A 584 -15.90 15.70 23.09
CA CYS A 584 -16.54 14.83 22.09
C CYS A 584 -17.70 14.01 22.68
N LEU A 585 -17.49 13.37 23.84
CA LEU A 585 -18.53 12.58 24.51
C LEU A 585 -19.76 13.43 24.90
N LYS A 586 -19.54 14.70 25.24
CA LYS A 586 -20.59 15.64 25.62
C LYS A 586 -21.37 16.21 24.43
N GLU A 587 -20.69 16.51 23.31
CA GLU A 587 -21.33 17.09 22.11
C GLU A 587 -21.99 16.01 21.23
N PHE A 588 -21.52 14.76 21.28
CA PHE A 588 -21.97 13.68 20.38
C PHE A 588 -22.52 12.41 21.10
N PRO A 589 -23.38 12.51 22.14
CA PRO A 589 -23.75 11.37 23.01
C PRO A 589 -24.44 10.18 22.31
N ASP A 590 -24.96 10.36 21.09
CA ASP A 590 -25.59 9.28 20.31
C ASP A 590 -24.58 8.49 19.44
N LYS A 591 -23.32 8.94 19.33
CA LYS A 591 -22.31 8.40 18.38
C LYS A 591 -21.50 7.24 18.97
N GLN A 592 -22.12 6.08 19.11
CA GLN A 592 -21.48 4.93 19.78
C GLN A 592 -20.21 4.40 19.08
N GLU A 593 -20.12 4.47 17.74
CA GLU A 593 -18.91 4.10 16.99
C GLU A 593 -17.70 4.99 17.35
N LEU A 594 -17.94 6.31 17.50
CA LEU A 594 -16.97 7.27 18.00
C LEU A 594 -16.57 6.93 19.45
N HIS A 595 -17.56 6.67 20.31
CA HIS A 595 -17.34 6.33 21.71
C HIS A 595 -16.48 5.07 21.87
N ARG A 596 -16.73 4.02 21.08
CA ARG A 596 -15.93 2.80 21.11
C ARG A 596 -14.49 3.05 20.69
N ASN A 597 -14.26 3.81 19.62
CA ASN A 597 -12.90 4.14 19.16
C ASN A 597 -12.14 4.97 20.21
N MET A 598 -12.81 5.93 20.87
CA MET A 598 -12.25 6.69 21.99
C MET A 598 -11.92 5.80 23.21
N LEU A 599 -12.84 4.92 23.60
CA LEU A 599 -12.65 4.06 24.78
C LEU A 599 -11.63 2.93 24.55
N GLY A 600 -11.50 2.44 23.30
CA GLY A 600 -10.45 1.50 22.91
C GLY A 600 -9.05 2.09 23.11
N LEU A 601 -8.82 3.32 22.63
CA LEU A 601 -7.60 4.09 22.88
C LEU A 601 -7.33 4.25 24.38
N LEU A 602 -8.33 4.64 25.15
CA LEU A 602 -8.17 4.80 26.61
C LEU A 602 -7.90 3.47 27.32
N GLY A 603 -8.33 2.33 26.75
CA GLY A 603 -7.88 0.99 27.14
C GLY A 603 -6.36 0.87 27.04
N ASN A 604 -5.80 1.10 25.85
CA ASN A 604 -4.36 1.04 25.60
C ASN A 604 -3.56 1.97 26.56
N VAL A 605 -4.07 3.18 26.84
CA VAL A 605 -3.44 4.11 27.80
C VAL A 605 -3.52 3.57 29.24
N ALA A 606 -4.64 2.95 29.63
CA ALA A 606 -4.82 2.36 30.95
C ALA A 606 -3.98 1.09 31.14
N GLU A 607 -3.63 0.35 30.08
CA GLU A 607 -2.71 -0.79 30.17
C GLU A 607 -1.32 -0.34 30.69
N VAL A 608 -0.84 0.83 30.25
CA VAL A 608 0.47 1.40 30.63
C VAL A 608 0.48 1.87 32.09
N LYS A 609 1.06 1.07 32.99
CA LYS A 609 1.08 1.33 34.44
C LYS A 609 1.58 2.73 34.83
N ALA A 610 2.55 3.29 34.12
CA ALA A 610 3.11 4.62 34.40
C ALA A 610 2.10 5.77 34.14
N LEU A 611 1.10 5.54 33.29
CA LEU A 611 0.14 6.57 32.86
C LEU A 611 -1.20 6.51 33.62
N ARG A 612 -1.53 5.37 34.25
CA ARG A 612 -2.74 5.20 35.08
C ARG A 612 -2.98 6.32 36.12
N PRO A 613 -1.95 6.87 36.82
CA PRO A 613 -2.16 7.99 37.74
C PRO A 613 -2.73 9.26 37.09
N GLN A 614 -2.51 9.45 35.78
CA GLN A 614 -3.09 10.58 35.03
C GLN A 614 -4.57 10.35 34.66
N LEU A 615 -4.99 9.08 34.53
CA LEU A 615 -6.40 8.71 34.34
C LEU A 615 -7.20 8.73 35.65
N LEU A 616 -6.53 8.67 36.80
CA LEU A 616 -7.15 8.70 38.13
C LEU A 616 -7.54 10.12 38.54
N THR A 617 -8.52 10.71 37.84
CA THR A 617 -9.14 11.99 38.24
C THR A 617 -10.62 11.82 38.52
N LYS A 618 -11.17 12.66 39.41
CA LYS A 618 -12.59 12.64 39.77
C LYS A 618 -13.49 12.74 38.54
N GLN A 619 -13.10 13.54 37.56
CA GLN A 619 -13.85 13.74 36.33
C GLN A 619 -13.84 12.49 35.45
N PHE A 620 -12.66 11.93 35.14
CA PHE A 620 -12.55 10.76 34.27
C PHE A 620 -13.20 9.51 34.89
N ILE A 621 -12.94 9.24 36.18
CA ILE A 621 -13.53 8.07 36.86
C ILE A 621 -15.05 8.19 36.99
N THR A 622 -15.60 9.41 37.18
CA THR A 622 -17.07 9.59 37.16
C THR A 622 -17.63 9.23 35.79
N VAL A 623 -17.04 9.75 34.70
CA VAL A 623 -17.48 9.47 33.33
C VAL A 623 -17.36 7.98 32.97
N PHE A 624 -16.23 7.31 33.27
CA PHE A 624 -16.12 5.87 33.03
C PHE A 624 -17.15 5.07 33.86
N SER A 625 -17.42 5.50 35.09
CA SER A 625 -18.43 4.88 35.96
C SER A 625 -19.87 5.08 35.45
N GLU A 626 -20.18 6.20 34.80
CA GLU A 626 -21.46 6.44 34.12
C GLU A 626 -21.60 5.61 32.84
N LEU A 627 -20.53 5.48 32.04
CA LEU A 627 -20.52 4.68 30.80
C LEU A 627 -20.73 3.17 31.02
N LEU A 628 -20.50 2.65 32.24
CA LEU A 628 -20.87 1.29 32.63
C LEU A 628 -22.37 0.98 32.46
N ASP A 629 -23.24 1.99 32.59
CA ASP A 629 -24.69 1.83 32.46
C ASP A 629 -25.16 1.83 30.99
N SER A 630 -24.25 2.07 30.02
CA SER A 630 -24.59 2.15 28.59
C SER A 630 -25.02 0.80 28.00
N LYS A 631 -26.08 0.87 27.19
CA LYS A 631 -26.70 -0.24 26.45
C LYS A 631 -27.04 0.12 24.99
N ALA A 632 -26.55 1.27 24.52
CA ALA A 632 -26.92 1.83 23.21
C ALA A 632 -26.35 1.04 22.01
N ASP A 633 -25.26 0.31 22.26
CA ASP A 633 -24.49 -0.51 21.31
C ASP A 633 -24.38 -1.97 21.79
N GLY A 634 -25.39 -2.44 22.54
CA GLY A 634 -25.34 -3.72 23.24
C GLY A 634 -24.46 -3.63 24.48
N ILE A 635 -23.16 -3.89 24.33
CA ILE A 635 -22.18 -3.87 25.43
C ILE A 635 -20.83 -3.23 25.08
N GLU A 636 -20.59 -2.67 23.88
CA GLU A 636 -19.22 -2.33 23.46
C GLU A 636 -18.65 -1.14 24.26
N VAL A 637 -19.40 -0.05 24.44
CA VAL A 637 -19.02 1.10 25.28
C VAL A 637 -18.87 0.70 26.75
N SER A 638 -19.84 0.00 27.33
CA SER A 638 -19.80 -0.38 28.75
C SER A 638 -18.71 -1.41 29.06
N TYR A 639 -18.41 -2.33 28.13
CA TYR A 639 -17.27 -3.24 28.24
C TYR A 639 -15.94 -2.50 28.24
N ASN A 640 -15.72 -1.57 27.30
CA ASN A 640 -14.43 -0.87 27.18
C ASN A 640 -14.20 0.09 28.36
N ALA A 641 -15.24 0.81 28.80
CA ALA A 641 -15.17 1.62 30.03
C ALA A 641 -14.85 0.77 31.27
N CYS A 642 -15.40 -0.43 31.37
CA CYS A 642 -15.08 -1.39 32.43
C CYS A 642 -13.63 -1.90 32.32
N GLY A 643 -13.09 -2.08 31.12
CA GLY A 643 -11.67 -2.45 30.91
C GLY A 643 -10.70 -1.37 31.40
N VAL A 644 -10.93 -0.11 31.03
CA VAL A 644 -10.18 1.05 31.54
C VAL A 644 -10.17 1.05 33.08
N LEU A 645 -11.35 0.88 33.69
CA LEU A 645 -11.48 0.80 35.14
C LEU A 645 -10.83 -0.47 35.73
N ALA A 646 -10.82 -1.61 35.03
CA ALA A 646 -10.19 -2.85 35.52
C ALA A 646 -8.66 -2.70 35.63
N HIS A 647 -8.02 -2.00 34.69
CA HIS A 647 -6.60 -1.68 34.77
C HIS A 647 -6.26 -0.67 35.87
N ILE A 648 -7.12 0.32 36.12
CA ILE A 648 -6.94 1.29 37.21
C ILE A 648 -7.17 0.63 38.58
N MET A 649 -8.22 -0.19 38.71
CA MET A 649 -8.55 -0.89 39.97
C MET A 649 -7.46 -1.86 40.42
N PHE A 650 -6.74 -2.47 39.47
CA PHE A 650 -5.65 -3.42 39.70
C PHE A 650 -4.51 -2.84 40.55
N ASP A 651 -4.23 -1.53 40.46
CA ASP A 651 -3.17 -0.88 41.23
C ASP A 651 -3.45 -0.78 42.74
N GLY A 652 -4.65 -1.21 43.19
CA GLY A 652 -4.98 -1.44 44.59
C GLY A 652 -5.73 -0.30 45.27
N SER A 653 -5.81 -0.35 46.60
CA SER A 653 -6.37 0.72 47.44
C SER A 653 -5.45 1.92 47.53
N ASP A 654 -4.14 1.68 47.62
CA ASP A 654 -3.17 2.66 48.13
C ASP A 654 -2.81 3.72 47.07
N VAL A 655 -3.10 3.40 45.80
CA VAL A 655 -3.03 4.33 44.65
C VAL A 655 -4.33 5.15 44.51
N TRP A 656 -5.45 4.72 45.11
CA TRP A 656 -6.73 5.43 45.04
C TRP A 656 -6.80 6.61 46.01
N THR A 657 -6.10 7.71 45.67
CA THR A 657 -5.99 8.92 46.49
C THR A 657 -7.24 9.80 46.53
N MET A 658 -8.32 9.42 45.84
CA MET A 658 -9.53 10.25 45.67
C MET A 658 -10.64 9.91 46.66
N GLU A 659 -11.20 10.94 47.31
CA GLU A 659 -12.34 10.79 48.23
C GLU A 659 -13.65 10.39 47.53
N GLU A 660 -13.94 10.99 46.37
CA GLU A 660 -15.13 10.69 45.56
C GLU A 660 -14.83 10.74 44.05
N PRO A 661 -15.31 9.78 43.24
CA PRO A 661 -16.10 8.62 43.65
C PRO A 661 -15.27 7.59 44.43
N LYS A 662 -15.85 7.02 45.50
CA LYS A 662 -15.20 5.98 46.31
C LYS A 662 -14.88 4.72 45.50
N ARG A 663 -13.68 4.16 45.68
CA ARG A 663 -13.21 2.92 45.02
C ARG A 663 -14.23 1.78 45.11
N SER A 664 -14.82 1.55 46.28
CA SER A 664 -15.83 0.50 46.49
C SER A 664 -17.06 0.70 45.60
N HIS A 665 -17.64 1.90 45.57
CA HIS A 665 -18.82 2.20 44.77
C HIS A 665 -18.59 1.96 43.26
N VAL A 666 -17.40 2.33 42.76
CA VAL A 666 -17.03 2.07 41.36
C VAL A 666 -16.85 0.56 41.11
N MET A 667 -16.23 -0.19 42.04
CA MET A 667 -16.15 -1.66 41.95
C MET A 667 -17.55 -2.32 41.97
N ASP A 668 -18.47 -1.83 42.80
CA ASP A 668 -19.85 -2.33 42.87
C ASP A 668 -20.59 -2.12 41.54
N LYS A 669 -20.45 -0.94 40.92
CA LYS A 669 -21.01 -0.65 39.59
C LYS A 669 -20.37 -1.51 38.49
N MET A 670 -19.04 -1.69 38.50
CA MET A 670 -18.36 -2.59 37.56
C MET A 670 -18.89 -4.02 37.67
N TRP A 671 -19.10 -4.52 38.89
CA TRP A 671 -19.63 -5.87 39.13
C TRP A 671 -21.05 -6.01 38.57
N ALA A 672 -21.93 -5.03 38.85
CA ALA A 672 -23.29 -5.01 38.32
C ALA A 672 -23.33 -4.91 36.78
N ALA A 673 -22.40 -4.18 36.16
CA ALA A 673 -22.28 -4.11 34.70
C ALA A 673 -21.88 -5.46 34.10
N ILE A 674 -20.83 -6.11 34.61
CA ILE A 674 -20.33 -7.40 34.11
C ILE A 674 -21.41 -8.49 34.25
N GLN A 675 -22.12 -8.54 35.38
CA GLN A 675 -23.24 -9.46 35.60
C GLN A 675 -24.46 -9.19 34.69
N SER A 676 -24.55 -8.02 34.06
CA SER A 676 -25.66 -7.66 33.16
C SER A 676 -25.43 -8.03 31.69
N TRP A 677 -24.19 -8.36 31.30
CA TRP A 677 -23.84 -8.68 29.92
C TRP A 677 -24.15 -10.14 29.57
N ASP A 678 -24.77 -10.38 28.42
CA ASP A 678 -24.83 -11.74 27.86
C ASP A 678 -23.43 -12.18 27.42
N VAL A 679 -22.99 -13.33 27.92
CA VAL A 679 -21.69 -13.92 27.58
C VAL A 679 -21.61 -14.46 26.15
N SER A 680 -22.74 -14.58 25.44
CA SER A 680 -22.78 -14.88 23.99
C SER A 680 -22.57 -13.65 23.10
N SER A 681 -22.55 -12.44 23.68
CA SER A 681 -22.43 -11.17 22.95
C SER A 681 -21.20 -11.13 22.04
N ARG A 682 -21.44 -10.86 20.76
CA ARG A 682 -20.39 -10.50 19.79
C ARG A 682 -19.92 -9.08 20.04
N ARG A 683 -18.64 -8.82 19.76
CA ARG A 683 -17.99 -7.51 19.95
C ARG A 683 -17.03 -7.24 18.79
N ASN A 684 -17.05 -6.02 18.27
CA ASN A 684 -16.17 -5.52 17.21
C ASN A 684 -14.78 -5.15 17.76
N ILE A 685 -14.11 -6.10 18.41
CA ILE A 685 -12.79 -5.91 19.05
C ILE A 685 -11.83 -7.01 18.59
N ASN A 686 -10.67 -6.58 18.09
CA ASN A 686 -9.65 -7.44 17.50
C ASN A 686 -8.39 -7.47 18.39
N TYR A 687 -8.39 -8.31 19.42
CA TYR A 687 -7.19 -8.51 20.25
C TYR A 687 -6.08 -9.20 19.44
N ARG A 688 -4.91 -8.56 19.37
CA ARG A 688 -3.67 -9.13 18.81
C ARG A 688 -2.95 -10.01 19.82
N SER A 689 -3.01 -9.60 21.09
CA SER A 689 -2.43 -10.23 22.27
C SER A 689 -3.47 -10.23 23.41
N PHE A 690 -3.38 -11.20 24.32
CA PHE A 690 -4.10 -11.22 25.60
C PHE A 690 -3.22 -10.88 26.79
N GLU A 691 -1.90 -10.71 26.61
CA GLU A 691 -0.95 -10.32 27.65
C GLU A 691 -1.45 -9.17 28.58
N PRO A 692 -2.10 -8.09 28.09
CA PRO A 692 -2.65 -7.06 28.98
C PRO A 692 -3.78 -7.56 29.90
N ILE A 693 -4.68 -8.39 29.39
CA ILE A 693 -5.79 -8.99 30.15
C ILE A 693 -5.25 -10.05 31.12
N LEU A 694 -4.29 -10.86 30.67
CA LEU A 694 -3.66 -11.93 31.47
C LEU A 694 -2.92 -11.38 32.70
N ARG A 695 -2.30 -10.20 32.59
CA ARG A 695 -1.70 -9.48 33.72
C ARG A 695 -2.67 -9.13 34.85
N LEU A 696 -3.98 -9.08 34.59
CA LEU A 696 -5.01 -8.77 35.61
C LEU A 696 -5.46 -10.00 36.43
N LEU A 697 -5.12 -11.22 36.01
CA LEU A 697 -5.54 -12.46 36.67
C LEU A 697 -4.80 -12.78 38.00
N PRO A 698 -3.46 -12.66 38.13
CA PRO A 698 -2.73 -13.17 39.29
C PRO A 698 -2.70 -12.19 40.48
N GLN A 699 -3.87 -11.83 41.01
CA GLN A 699 -4.02 -10.82 42.09
C GLN A 699 -5.25 -11.06 42.97
N SER A 700 -5.28 -10.40 44.14
CA SER A 700 -6.36 -10.50 45.14
C SER A 700 -6.90 -9.15 45.65
N GLY A 701 -6.26 -8.02 45.31
CA GLY A 701 -6.60 -6.68 45.82
C GLY A 701 -7.70 -5.93 45.04
N ALA A 702 -8.12 -6.47 43.89
CA ALA A 702 -9.15 -5.88 43.02
C ALA A 702 -10.02 -6.99 42.41
N PRO A 703 -10.93 -7.63 43.18
CA PRO A 703 -11.65 -8.83 42.72
C PRO A 703 -12.45 -8.62 41.43
N VAL A 704 -13.03 -7.43 41.23
CA VAL A 704 -13.77 -7.08 40.01
C VAL A 704 -12.88 -6.97 38.76
N SER A 705 -11.61 -6.60 38.92
CA SER A 705 -10.64 -6.56 37.81
C SER A 705 -10.27 -7.97 37.35
N GLN A 706 -10.03 -8.90 38.29
CA GLN A 706 -9.86 -10.32 37.98
C GLN A 706 -11.13 -10.93 37.36
N HIS A 707 -12.31 -10.53 37.84
CA HIS A 707 -13.60 -10.96 37.31
C HIS A 707 -13.81 -10.49 35.86
N TRP A 708 -13.59 -9.19 35.57
CA TRP A 708 -13.65 -8.64 34.21
C TRP A 708 -12.68 -9.34 33.27
N ALA A 709 -11.42 -9.54 33.68
CA ALA A 709 -10.42 -10.21 32.87
C ALA A 709 -10.80 -11.68 32.57
N THR A 710 -11.34 -12.40 33.56
CA THR A 710 -11.83 -13.77 33.37
C THR A 710 -13.04 -13.82 32.44
N TRP A 711 -14.01 -12.90 32.62
CA TRP A 711 -15.19 -12.77 31.75
C TRP A 711 -14.79 -12.44 30.30
N ALA A 712 -13.86 -11.51 30.12
CA ALA A 712 -13.37 -11.09 28.81
C ALA A 712 -12.80 -12.27 28.01
N LEU A 713 -11.89 -13.03 28.62
CA LEU A 713 -11.31 -14.23 28.01
C LEU A 713 -12.39 -15.29 27.74
N TYR A 714 -13.28 -15.55 28.71
CA TYR A 714 -14.35 -16.54 28.59
C TYR A 714 -15.34 -16.23 27.46
N ASN A 715 -15.76 -14.97 27.30
CA ASN A 715 -16.56 -14.52 26.14
C ASN A 715 -15.77 -14.65 24.83
N LEU A 716 -14.50 -14.22 24.77
CA LEU A 716 -13.70 -14.26 23.55
C LEU A 716 -13.49 -15.71 23.04
N VAL A 717 -13.15 -16.65 23.92
CA VAL A 717 -12.99 -18.07 23.53
C VAL A 717 -14.32 -18.77 23.25
N SER A 718 -15.44 -18.33 23.85
CA SER A 718 -16.76 -18.88 23.57
C SER A 718 -17.32 -18.41 22.21
N VAL A 719 -17.12 -17.14 21.87
CA VAL A 719 -17.71 -16.52 20.67
C VAL A 719 -16.82 -16.70 19.43
N TYR A 720 -15.49 -16.67 19.56
CA TYR A 720 -14.54 -16.85 18.45
C TYR A 720 -13.46 -17.92 18.74
N PRO A 721 -13.84 -19.18 19.09
CA PRO A 721 -12.92 -20.21 19.58
C PRO A 721 -11.75 -20.51 18.64
N SER A 722 -12.00 -20.54 17.33
CA SER A 722 -10.97 -20.84 16.32
C SER A 722 -9.85 -19.80 16.26
N LYS A 723 -10.08 -18.58 16.74
CA LYS A 723 -9.11 -17.49 16.77
C LYS A 723 -8.46 -17.34 18.15
N TYR A 724 -9.28 -17.31 19.20
CA TYR A 724 -8.84 -16.91 20.53
C TYR A 724 -8.44 -18.06 21.45
N CYS A 725 -8.89 -19.31 21.23
CA CYS A 725 -8.35 -20.45 21.98
C CYS A 725 -6.84 -20.68 21.70
N PRO A 726 -6.36 -20.64 20.43
CA PRO A 726 -4.93 -20.74 20.15
C PRO A 726 -4.10 -19.64 20.80
N LEU A 727 -4.60 -18.39 20.80
CA LEU A 727 -3.93 -17.24 21.42
C LEU A 727 -3.79 -17.41 22.94
N LEU A 728 -4.89 -17.76 23.62
CA LEU A 728 -4.90 -18.00 25.07
C LEU A 728 -3.94 -19.13 25.50
N ILE A 729 -3.79 -20.16 24.66
CA ILE A 729 -2.84 -21.25 24.92
C ILE A 729 -1.40 -20.82 24.66
N LYS A 730 -1.13 -20.13 23.53
CA LYS A 730 0.19 -19.62 23.14
C LYS A 730 0.79 -18.70 24.21
N GLU A 731 -0.03 -17.85 24.81
CA GLU A 731 0.37 -16.86 25.82
C GLU A 731 0.25 -17.39 27.26
N GLY A 732 0.10 -18.71 27.43
CA GLY A 732 0.13 -19.37 28.74
C GLY A 732 -1.07 -19.07 29.64
N GLY A 733 -2.13 -18.42 29.13
CA GLY A 733 -3.28 -17.97 29.92
C GLY A 733 -4.04 -19.10 30.62
N VAL A 734 -3.98 -20.33 30.10
CA VAL A 734 -4.51 -21.53 30.78
C VAL A 734 -3.87 -21.73 32.17
N ILE A 735 -2.57 -21.46 32.31
CA ILE A 735 -1.83 -21.58 33.58
C ILE A 735 -2.27 -20.47 34.56
N LEU A 736 -2.59 -19.28 34.05
CA LEU A 736 -3.09 -18.17 34.87
C LEU A 736 -4.54 -18.41 35.32
N LEU A 737 -5.40 -18.94 34.45
CA LEU A 737 -6.76 -19.36 34.81
C LEU A 737 -6.75 -20.49 35.85
N GLN A 738 -5.84 -21.46 35.75
CA GLN A 738 -5.68 -22.49 36.80
C GLN A 738 -5.33 -21.86 38.16
N LYS A 739 -4.42 -20.87 38.20
CA LYS A 739 -4.10 -20.15 39.45
C LYS A 739 -5.32 -19.41 40.03
N VAL A 740 -6.21 -18.86 39.20
CA VAL A 740 -7.49 -18.26 39.66
C VAL A 740 -8.41 -19.29 40.32
N LEU A 741 -8.37 -20.56 39.91
CA LEU A 741 -9.10 -21.65 40.60
C LEU A 741 -8.49 -21.98 41.97
N GLU A 742 -7.16 -21.96 42.06
CA GLU A 742 -6.38 -22.29 43.26
C GLU A 742 -6.42 -21.18 44.33
N LEU A 743 -6.42 -19.91 43.93
CA LEU A 743 -6.46 -18.74 44.85
C LEU A 743 -7.75 -18.71 45.70
N GLU A 744 -7.64 -18.86 47.02
CA GLU A 744 -8.81 -18.79 47.94
C GLU A 744 -9.56 -17.44 47.87
N SER A 745 -8.85 -16.34 47.58
CA SER A 745 -9.42 -15.00 47.46
C SER A 745 -10.26 -14.75 46.21
N SER A 746 -10.22 -15.64 45.21
CA SER A 746 -10.95 -15.47 43.95
C SER A 746 -12.42 -15.85 44.12
N HIS A 747 -13.33 -14.94 43.72
CA HIS A 747 -14.77 -15.14 43.87
C HIS A 747 -15.28 -16.39 43.13
N GLN A 748 -16.29 -17.05 43.69
CA GLN A 748 -16.80 -18.31 43.16
C GLN A 748 -17.32 -18.18 41.71
N GLU A 749 -18.01 -17.09 41.37
CA GLU A 749 -18.46 -16.78 40.00
C GLU A 749 -17.27 -16.67 39.02
N THR A 750 -16.18 -16.02 39.44
CA THR A 750 -14.93 -15.95 38.65
C THR A 750 -14.33 -17.35 38.46
N LYS A 751 -14.31 -18.18 39.51
CA LYS A 751 -13.83 -19.56 39.43
C LYS A 751 -14.71 -20.44 38.52
N ASP A 752 -16.02 -20.18 38.44
CA ASP A 752 -16.91 -20.96 37.60
C ASP A 752 -16.83 -20.60 36.11
N MET A 753 -16.48 -19.35 35.77
CA MET A 753 -16.07 -18.97 34.41
C MET A 753 -14.69 -19.54 34.02
N ALA A 754 -13.76 -19.67 34.96
CA ALA A 754 -12.42 -20.21 34.73
C ALA A 754 -12.35 -21.76 34.68
N ARG A 755 -13.48 -22.47 34.80
CA ARG A 755 -13.59 -23.94 34.74
C ARG A 755 -14.08 -24.43 33.37
N GLU A 756 -13.44 -25.45 32.81
CA GLU A 756 -13.99 -26.20 31.68
C GLU A 756 -15.23 -27.00 32.13
N GLN A 757 -16.43 -26.55 31.72
CA GLN A 757 -17.70 -27.16 32.10
C GLN A 757 -18.08 -28.32 31.15
N PRO A 758 -18.39 -29.52 31.67
CA PRO A 758 -18.88 -30.63 30.85
C PRO A 758 -20.35 -30.44 30.44
N ILE A 759 -20.65 -30.69 29.16
CA ILE A 759 -21.98 -30.53 28.53
C ILE A 759 -23.03 -31.44 29.20
N PHE A 760 -22.61 -32.64 29.60
CA PHE A 760 -23.42 -33.55 30.40
C PHE A 760 -22.51 -34.44 31.25
N SER A 761 -22.97 -34.82 32.45
CA SER A 761 -22.24 -35.71 33.35
C SER A 761 -23.18 -36.72 34.04
N SER A 762 -22.69 -37.93 34.27
CA SER A 762 -23.37 -38.99 35.03
C SER A 762 -22.36 -39.78 35.87
N ARG A 763 -22.82 -40.58 36.86
CA ARG A 763 -21.94 -41.46 37.65
C ARG A 763 -22.16 -42.93 37.32
N ALA A 764 -21.07 -43.63 37.02
CA ALA A 764 -21.05 -45.04 36.66
C ALA A 764 -19.73 -45.71 37.08
N HIS A 765 -19.76 -47.01 37.31
CA HIS A 765 -18.55 -47.83 37.38
C HIS A 765 -18.05 -48.06 35.95
N VAL A 766 -16.76 -47.83 35.70
CA VAL A 766 -16.16 -47.96 34.37
C VAL A 766 -15.51 -49.33 34.23
N PHE A 767 -15.74 -49.96 33.08
CA PHE A 767 -15.16 -51.23 32.68
C PHE A 767 -14.57 -51.12 31.27
N GLN A 768 -13.57 -51.95 30.99
CA GLN A 768 -13.05 -52.17 29.64
C GLN A 768 -13.01 -53.68 29.35
N ILE A 769 -13.12 -54.07 28.09
CA ILE A 769 -12.81 -55.43 27.69
C ILE A 769 -11.29 -55.64 27.77
N ASP A 770 -10.87 -56.72 28.43
CA ASP A 770 -9.49 -57.19 28.49
C ASP A 770 -8.88 -57.31 27.08
N PRO A 771 -7.79 -56.56 26.77
CA PRO A 771 -7.15 -56.60 25.46
C PRO A 771 -6.63 -57.97 25.05
N SER A 772 -6.30 -58.84 26.03
CA SER A 772 -5.70 -60.15 25.80
C SER A 772 -6.74 -61.25 25.51
N THR A 773 -7.82 -61.34 26.29
CA THR A 773 -8.89 -62.33 26.04
C THR A 773 -9.97 -61.85 25.07
N LYS A 774 -10.09 -60.53 24.83
CA LYS A 774 -11.12 -59.87 24.01
C LYS A 774 -12.58 -60.25 24.37
N LYS A 775 -12.81 -60.81 25.57
CA LYS A 775 -14.11 -61.37 26.01
C LYS A 775 -14.48 -61.03 27.45
N ASN A 776 -13.51 -60.83 28.33
CA ASN A 776 -13.75 -60.56 29.75
C ASN A 776 -13.82 -59.06 30.05
N TRP A 777 -14.74 -58.64 30.92
CA TRP A 777 -14.81 -57.27 31.44
C TRP A 777 -13.89 -57.09 32.65
N VAL A 778 -13.06 -56.05 32.63
CA VAL A 778 -12.18 -55.64 33.74
C VAL A 778 -12.65 -54.28 34.26
N PRO A 779 -12.88 -54.13 35.59
CA PRO A 779 -13.22 -52.83 36.16
C PRO A 779 -12.01 -51.88 36.09
N THR A 780 -12.22 -50.73 35.45
CA THR A 780 -11.21 -49.67 35.30
C THR A 780 -11.28 -48.66 36.45
N SER A 781 -12.43 -48.55 37.14
CA SER A 781 -12.61 -47.76 38.36
C SER A 781 -13.03 -48.62 39.55
N LYS A 782 -12.55 -48.29 40.77
CA LYS A 782 -12.92 -49.02 42.00
C LYS A 782 -14.31 -48.67 42.53
N HIS A 783 -14.80 -47.49 42.18
CA HIS A 783 -16.10 -46.95 42.58
C HIS A 783 -16.77 -46.27 41.37
N ALA A 784 -18.02 -45.81 41.53
CA ALA A 784 -18.71 -45.05 40.49
C ALA A 784 -18.07 -43.66 40.32
N VAL A 785 -17.31 -43.47 39.26
CA VAL A 785 -16.67 -42.19 38.88
C VAL A 785 -17.64 -41.32 38.08
N THR A 786 -17.29 -40.05 37.90
CA THR A 786 -18.01 -39.16 36.96
C THR A 786 -17.56 -39.45 35.53
N VAL A 787 -18.53 -39.63 34.64
CA VAL A 787 -18.32 -39.81 33.19
C VAL A 787 -19.04 -38.65 32.50
N SER A 788 -18.30 -37.91 31.69
CA SER A 788 -18.70 -36.58 31.21
C SER A 788 -18.51 -36.44 29.70
N TYR A 789 -19.38 -35.66 29.07
CA TYR A 789 -19.32 -35.27 27.66
C TYR A 789 -18.73 -33.85 27.54
N PHE A 790 -17.77 -33.70 26.65
CA PHE A 790 -17.11 -32.45 26.30
C PHE A 790 -17.19 -32.22 24.78
N TYR A 791 -17.03 -30.99 24.31
CA TYR A 791 -16.87 -30.66 22.89
C TYR A 791 -15.52 -30.00 22.66
N ASP A 792 -14.66 -30.70 21.92
CA ASP A 792 -13.33 -30.26 21.54
C ASP A 792 -13.48 -29.32 20.33
N SER A 793 -13.71 -28.03 20.62
CA SER A 793 -13.94 -27.00 19.60
C SER A 793 -12.77 -26.85 18.62
N THR A 794 -11.55 -27.18 19.05
CA THR A 794 -10.34 -27.15 18.19
C THR A 794 -10.33 -28.26 17.13
N ARG A 795 -11.04 -29.36 17.38
CA ARG A 795 -11.12 -30.55 16.51
C ARG A 795 -12.54 -30.84 16.02
N THR A 796 -13.48 -29.96 16.32
CA THR A 796 -14.93 -30.07 16.05
C THR A 796 -15.58 -31.42 16.44
N VAL A 797 -15.08 -32.08 17.49
CA VAL A 797 -15.56 -33.41 17.93
C VAL A 797 -16.09 -33.44 19.36
N TYR A 798 -17.14 -34.23 19.57
CA TYR A 798 -17.62 -34.57 20.91
C TYR A 798 -16.80 -35.71 21.51
N ARG A 799 -16.51 -35.62 22.81
CA ARG A 799 -15.63 -36.56 23.54
C ARG A 799 -16.28 -37.01 24.84
N ILE A 800 -16.14 -38.29 25.16
CA ILE A 800 -16.51 -38.87 26.47
C ILE A 800 -15.23 -39.03 27.28
N ILE A 801 -15.17 -38.38 28.44
CA ILE A 801 -13.99 -38.35 29.31
C ILE A 801 -14.39 -38.79 30.72
N SER A 802 -13.52 -39.56 31.38
CA SER A 802 -13.67 -39.94 32.79
C SER A 802 -12.29 -40.16 33.40
N LEU A 803 -12.12 -39.71 34.65
CA LEU A 803 -10.87 -39.79 35.41
C LEU A 803 -11.09 -40.62 36.69
N ASP A 804 -10.09 -41.41 37.09
CA ASP A 804 -9.97 -41.97 38.44
C ASP A 804 -8.68 -41.42 39.07
N GLY A 805 -8.84 -40.53 40.05
CA GLY A 805 -7.76 -39.61 40.46
C GLY A 805 -7.26 -38.76 39.28
N ALA A 806 -5.94 -38.67 39.13
CA ALA A 806 -5.29 -37.97 38.02
C ALA A 806 -5.20 -38.79 36.71
N LYS A 807 -5.71 -40.03 36.67
CA LYS A 807 -5.58 -40.91 35.50
C LYS A 807 -6.85 -40.90 34.65
N ALA A 808 -6.70 -40.58 33.36
CA ALA A 808 -7.76 -40.79 32.39
C ALA A 808 -8.05 -42.30 32.21
N ILE A 809 -9.30 -42.69 32.45
CA ILE A 809 -9.80 -44.07 32.32
C ILE A 809 -10.85 -44.19 31.20
N ILE A 810 -11.44 -43.08 30.76
CA ILE A 810 -12.11 -42.95 29.47
C ILE A 810 -11.60 -41.69 28.80
N ASN A 811 -11.25 -41.80 27.51
CA ASN A 811 -10.98 -40.67 26.62
C ASN A 811 -11.37 -41.09 25.20
N SER A 812 -12.67 -41.08 24.93
CA SER A 812 -13.27 -41.60 23.69
C SER A 812 -13.75 -40.46 22.80
N THR A 813 -13.49 -40.53 21.49
CA THR A 813 -14.00 -39.53 20.52
C THR A 813 -15.26 -40.07 19.87
N ILE A 814 -16.40 -39.40 20.03
CA ILE A 814 -17.67 -39.83 19.42
C ILE A 814 -17.56 -39.65 17.90
N THR A 815 -17.93 -40.69 17.15
CA THR A 815 -18.01 -40.65 15.69
C THR A 815 -19.39 -41.12 15.22
N PRO A 816 -19.88 -40.73 14.03
CA PRO A 816 -21.23 -41.05 13.56
C PRO A 816 -21.56 -42.55 13.51
N ASN A 817 -20.53 -43.40 13.39
CA ASN A 817 -20.65 -44.86 13.27
C ASN A 817 -20.65 -45.58 14.64
N MET A 818 -20.49 -44.87 15.75
CA MET A 818 -20.52 -45.47 17.10
C MET A 818 -21.96 -45.69 17.58
N THR A 819 -22.18 -46.83 18.23
CA THR A 819 -23.46 -47.19 18.86
C THR A 819 -23.24 -47.49 20.34
N PHE A 820 -24.06 -46.90 21.20
CA PHE A 820 -24.13 -47.26 22.61
C PHE A 820 -25.22 -48.32 22.83
N THR A 821 -24.83 -49.54 23.13
CA THR A 821 -25.72 -50.68 23.33
C THR A 821 -26.03 -50.87 24.81
N LYS A 822 -27.30 -50.77 25.20
CA LYS A 822 -27.78 -51.20 26.53
C LYS A 822 -27.78 -52.74 26.55
N THR A 823 -26.98 -53.38 27.41
CA THR A 823 -26.86 -54.86 27.49
C THR A 823 -27.44 -55.46 28.77
N SER A 824 -27.83 -54.62 29.73
CA SER A 824 -28.75 -54.99 30.81
C SER A 824 -29.45 -53.74 31.37
N HIS A 825 -30.43 -53.90 32.27
CA HIS A 825 -31.12 -52.82 32.97
C HIS A 825 -30.21 -51.76 33.62
N LYS A 826 -28.94 -52.06 33.89
CA LYS A 826 -27.99 -51.11 34.51
C LYS A 826 -26.62 -51.04 33.82
N PHE A 827 -26.44 -51.70 32.67
CA PHE A 827 -25.16 -51.73 31.96
C PHE A 827 -25.34 -51.37 30.48
N GLY A 828 -24.47 -50.51 29.97
CA GLY A 828 -24.36 -50.21 28.55
C GLY A 828 -22.92 -50.01 28.11
N GLN A 829 -22.66 -50.18 26.82
CA GLN A 829 -21.31 -50.26 26.26
C GLN A 829 -21.22 -49.63 24.87
N TRP A 830 -20.02 -49.20 24.47
CA TRP A 830 -19.70 -48.83 23.08
C TRP A 830 -18.28 -49.27 22.72
N ALA A 831 -18.06 -49.56 21.44
CA ALA A 831 -16.73 -49.82 20.90
C ALA A 831 -16.08 -48.51 20.44
N ASP A 832 -14.82 -48.31 20.82
CA ASP A 832 -13.97 -47.22 20.31
C ASP A 832 -12.86 -47.84 19.45
N SER A 833 -12.99 -47.68 18.13
CA SER A 833 -12.02 -48.17 17.16
C SER A 833 -10.69 -47.43 17.20
N ARG A 834 -10.68 -46.15 17.61
CA ARG A 834 -9.46 -45.34 17.75
C ARG A 834 -8.66 -45.76 18.99
N ALA A 835 -9.35 -46.15 20.06
CA ALA A 835 -8.74 -46.68 21.28
C ALA A 835 -8.59 -48.23 21.28
N ASN A 836 -9.00 -48.92 20.22
CA ASN A 836 -8.99 -50.39 20.07
C ASN A 836 -9.57 -51.15 21.28
N THR A 837 -10.61 -50.57 21.90
CA THR A 837 -11.22 -51.09 23.14
C THR A 837 -12.73 -50.93 23.13
N VAL A 838 -13.39 -51.62 24.06
CA VAL A 838 -14.84 -51.48 24.29
C VAL A 838 -15.01 -50.99 25.72
N TYR A 839 -15.64 -49.83 25.87
CA TYR A 839 -15.96 -49.25 27.17
C TYR A 839 -17.33 -49.75 27.63
N GLY A 840 -17.47 -50.03 28.92
CA GLY A 840 -18.71 -50.45 29.57
C GLY A 840 -18.97 -49.62 30.83
N LEU A 841 -20.24 -49.28 31.08
CA LEU A 841 -20.66 -48.42 32.18
C LEU A 841 -21.76 -49.09 33.00
N GLY A 842 -21.48 -49.34 34.28
CA GLY A 842 -22.43 -49.85 35.27
C GLY A 842 -23.04 -48.72 36.11
N PHE A 843 -24.31 -48.41 35.85
CA PHE A 843 -25.05 -47.32 36.50
C PHE A 843 -25.79 -47.78 37.76
N SER A 844 -26.14 -46.84 38.65
CA SER A 844 -26.93 -47.13 39.85
C SER A 844 -28.41 -47.44 39.57
N SER A 845 -28.97 -46.91 38.47
CA SER A 845 -30.37 -47.06 38.07
C SER A 845 -30.52 -47.16 36.55
N GLU A 846 -31.63 -47.74 36.09
CA GLU A 846 -31.98 -47.83 34.67
C GLU A 846 -32.28 -46.44 34.05
N ALA A 847 -32.80 -45.52 34.86
CA ALA A 847 -33.00 -44.12 34.47
C ALA A 847 -31.66 -43.42 34.14
N HIS A 848 -30.60 -43.69 34.89
CA HIS A 848 -29.26 -43.14 34.60
C HIS A 848 -28.64 -43.77 33.35
N LEU A 849 -28.80 -45.08 33.15
CA LEU A 849 -28.39 -45.77 31.92
C LEU A 849 -29.10 -45.20 30.68
N SER A 850 -30.43 -45.02 30.76
CA SER A 850 -31.20 -44.49 29.64
C SER A 850 -30.81 -43.05 29.34
N LYS A 851 -30.83 -42.14 30.33
CA LYS A 851 -30.43 -40.74 30.13
C LYS A 851 -29.01 -40.59 29.55
N PHE A 852 -28.08 -41.49 29.88
CA PHE A 852 -26.74 -41.51 29.29
C PHE A 852 -26.75 -41.98 27.82
N ALA A 853 -27.53 -43.01 27.50
CA ALA A 853 -27.68 -43.51 26.12
C ALA A 853 -28.38 -42.48 25.21
N ASP A 854 -29.40 -41.80 25.73
CA ASP A 854 -30.16 -40.79 25.00
C ASP A 854 -29.23 -39.60 24.64
N LYS A 855 -28.39 -39.17 25.60
CA LYS A 855 -27.32 -38.19 25.34
C LYS A 855 -26.21 -38.70 24.41
N PHE A 856 -25.88 -39.99 24.44
CA PHE A 856 -24.95 -40.58 23.46
C PHE A 856 -25.50 -40.43 22.04
N ALA A 857 -26.79 -40.72 21.83
CA ALA A 857 -27.44 -40.57 20.52
C ALA A 857 -27.47 -39.11 20.04
N GLU A 858 -27.83 -38.18 20.94
CA GLU A 858 -27.83 -36.73 20.69
C GLU A 858 -26.45 -36.23 20.21
N PHE A 859 -25.39 -36.50 20.96
CA PHE A 859 -24.03 -36.05 20.60
C PHE A 859 -23.43 -36.81 19.40
N LYS A 860 -23.90 -38.03 19.11
CA LYS A 860 -23.52 -38.78 17.90
C LYS A 860 -24.10 -38.14 16.63
N GLU A 861 -25.35 -37.67 16.65
CA GLU A 861 -25.92 -36.90 15.54
C GLU A 861 -25.30 -35.50 15.44
N ALA A 862 -25.01 -34.84 16.56
CA ALA A 862 -24.27 -33.58 16.56
C ALA A 862 -22.86 -33.73 15.94
N ALA A 863 -22.17 -34.85 16.20
CA ALA A 863 -20.89 -35.18 15.56
C ALA A 863 -21.01 -35.47 14.06
N ARG A 864 -22.15 -35.98 13.58
CA ARG A 864 -22.43 -36.16 12.16
C ARG A 864 -22.58 -34.80 11.46
N LEU A 865 -23.43 -33.92 11.99
CA LEU A 865 -23.65 -32.57 11.47
C LEU A 865 -22.37 -31.71 11.50
N ALA A 866 -21.54 -31.86 12.54
CA ALA A 866 -20.25 -31.17 12.61
C ALA A 866 -19.27 -31.65 11.52
N LYS A 867 -19.25 -32.95 11.19
CA LYS A 867 -18.44 -33.50 10.09
C LYS A 867 -18.94 -33.02 8.73
N GLU A 868 -20.25 -33.03 8.49
CA GLU A 868 -20.86 -32.62 7.22
C GLU A 868 -20.55 -31.15 6.93
N ARG A 869 -20.78 -30.24 7.88
CA ARG A 869 -20.37 -28.83 7.77
C ARG A 869 -18.86 -28.63 7.55
N SER A 870 -18.03 -29.54 8.08
CA SER A 870 -16.58 -29.49 7.88
C SER A 870 -16.16 -29.94 6.48
N GLN A 871 -16.94 -30.79 5.82
CA GLN A 871 -16.72 -31.18 4.42
C GLN A 871 -17.28 -30.13 3.45
N GLU A 872 -18.49 -29.61 3.68
CA GLU A 872 -19.03 -28.48 2.91
C GLU A 872 -18.07 -27.29 2.91
N LYS A 873 -17.49 -26.96 4.07
CA LYS A 873 -16.50 -25.88 4.20
C LYS A 873 -15.16 -26.17 3.50
N MET A 874 -14.87 -27.42 3.15
CA MET A 874 -13.68 -27.81 2.38
C MET A 874 -13.94 -27.75 0.86
N GLU A 875 -15.16 -28.09 0.44
CA GLU A 875 -15.58 -27.96 -0.96
C GLU A 875 -15.83 -26.48 -1.33
N LEU A 876 -16.39 -25.68 -0.41
CA LEU A 876 -16.56 -24.23 -0.54
C LEU A 876 -15.25 -23.43 -0.54
N THR A 877 -14.12 -24.01 -0.12
CA THR A 877 -12.79 -23.37 -0.30
C THR A 877 -12.22 -23.48 -1.72
N SER A 878 -12.97 -24.07 -2.67
CA SER A 878 -12.56 -24.21 -4.08
C SER A 878 -13.08 -23.11 -5.01
N THR A 879 -13.93 -22.18 -4.55
CA THR A 879 -14.56 -21.14 -5.38
C THR A 879 -14.74 -19.81 -4.63
N PRO A 880 -14.43 -18.65 -5.23
CA PRO A 880 -14.57 -17.35 -4.56
C PRO A 880 -16.03 -16.99 -4.27
N SER A 881 -16.31 -16.51 -3.05
CA SER A 881 -17.66 -16.25 -2.56
C SER A 881 -18.14 -14.81 -2.81
N GLN A 882 -19.43 -14.66 -3.13
CA GLN A 882 -20.23 -13.51 -2.71
C GLN A 882 -21.28 -14.03 -1.72
N GLU A 883 -21.36 -13.46 -0.52
CA GLU A 883 -22.41 -13.77 0.46
C GLU A 883 -23.39 -12.59 0.59
N SER A 884 -24.68 -12.90 0.69
CA SER A 884 -25.62 -12.10 1.46
C SER A 884 -26.69 -12.97 2.12
N ALA A 885 -27.13 -12.54 3.30
CA ALA A 885 -28.07 -13.21 4.22
C ALA A 885 -29.52 -13.21 3.67
N THR A 886 -30.49 -14.05 4.09
CA THR A 886 -30.59 -15.15 5.09
C THR A 886 -31.93 -15.89 4.90
N GLY A 887 -32.07 -17.10 5.47
CA GLY A 887 -33.36 -17.57 6.02
C GLY A 887 -33.96 -18.83 5.39
N ASP A 888 -34.39 -19.76 6.25
CA ASP A 888 -35.03 -21.02 5.86
C ASP A 888 -36.44 -20.84 5.29
N LEU A 889 -36.81 -21.71 4.34
CA LEU A 889 -38.17 -22.27 4.25
C LEU A 889 -38.15 -23.61 3.49
N GLN A 890 -39.03 -24.54 3.88
CA GLN A 890 -38.98 -25.94 3.47
C GLN A 890 -39.59 -26.17 2.07
N SER A 891 -38.92 -26.99 1.25
CA SER A 891 -39.43 -27.44 -0.05
C SER A 891 -40.46 -28.59 0.09
N PRO A 892 -41.68 -28.47 -0.43
CA PRO A 892 -42.63 -29.59 -0.52
C PRO A 892 -42.28 -30.53 -1.68
N VAL A 893 -42.41 -31.84 -1.46
CA VAL A 893 -42.21 -32.88 -2.49
C VAL A 893 -43.51 -33.09 -3.29
N THR A 894 -43.39 -33.28 -4.61
CA THR A 894 -44.52 -33.55 -5.52
C THR A 894 -45.11 -34.96 -5.39
N PRO A 895 -46.40 -35.18 -5.72
CA PRO A 895 -47.12 -36.39 -5.34
C PRO A 895 -47.30 -37.44 -6.45
N GLU A 896 -47.63 -38.67 -6.06
CA GLU A 896 -48.30 -39.65 -6.92
C GLU A 896 -49.30 -40.53 -6.13
N ASN A 897 -50.49 -40.75 -6.74
CA ASN A 897 -51.27 -42.00 -6.73
C ASN A 897 -51.90 -42.54 -5.39
N ILE A 898 -53.14 -43.08 -5.35
CA ILE A 898 -54.17 -43.33 -6.38
C ILE A 898 -55.60 -43.53 -5.79
N ASN A 899 -56.64 -43.29 -6.62
CA ASN A 899 -58.08 -43.69 -6.49
C ASN A 899 -58.99 -43.12 -5.37
N GLY A 900 -60.25 -42.81 -5.74
CA GLY A 900 -61.32 -42.39 -4.81
C GLY A 900 -62.61 -41.84 -5.43
N THR A 901 -63.07 -42.39 -6.57
CA THR A 901 -64.20 -41.93 -7.40
C THR A 901 -65.50 -41.48 -6.67
N ASN A 902 -66.01 -40.28 -6.98
CA ASN A 902 -67.27 -40.14 -7.76
C ASN A 902 -67.65 -38.68 -8.16
N GLU A 903 -68.14 -38.55 -9.40
CA GLU A 903 -69.33 -37.84 -9.89
C GLU A 903 -69.97 -36.68 -9.06
N ARG A 904 -70.42 -35.54 -9.64
CA ARG A 904 -70.62 -35.17 -11.08
C ARG A 904 -70.87 -33.65 -11.28
N VAL A 905 -70.56 -33.17 -12.50
CA VAL A 905 -71.26 -32.10 -13.27
C VAL A 905 -71.22 -30.62 -12.79
N THR A 906 -70.52 -29.83 -13.61
CA THR A 906 -70.52 -28.37 -13.84
C THR A 906 -71.81 -27.82 -14.48
N PRO A 907 -72.01 -26.50 -14.76
CA PRO A 907 -71.20 -25.29 -14.47
C PRO A 907 -72.06 -24.29 -13.61
N ASP A 908 -72.27 -22.97 -13.79
CA ASP A 908 -71.82 -21.95 -14.76
C ASP A 908 -71.99 -20.47 -14.28
N THR A 909 -71.54 -19.54 -15.12
CA THR A 909 -71.82 -18.08 -15.24
C THR A 909 -72.57 -17.31 -14.14
N ALA A 910 -71.88 -16.28 -13.61
CA ALA A 910 -72.29 -14.87 -13.42
C ALA A 910 -73.75 -14.47 -13.10
N PHE A 911 -73.93 -13.56 -12.14
CA PHE A 911 -74.35 -12.15 -12.40
C PHE A 911 -74.16 -11.22 -11.18
N ASN A 912 -74.45 -9.93 -11.35
CA ASN A 912 -74.30 -8.84 -10.39
C ASN A 912 -75.36 -8.80 -9.26
N THR A 913 -75.09 -7.95 -8.26
CA THR A 913 -75.95 -6.82 -7.77
C THR A 913 -76.11 -6.78 -6.24
N GLU A 914 -76.23 -5.55 -5.73
CA GLU A 914 -76.36 -5.13 -4.33
C GLU A 914 -77.67 -5.58 -3.65
N SER A 915 -77.68 -5.61 -2.31
CA SER A 915 -78.86 -5.22 -1.52
C SER A 915 -78.46 -4.75 -0.12
N ARG A 916 -79.41 -4.13 0.60
CA ARG A 916 -79.22 -3.30 1.80
C ARG A 916 -79.89 -3.90 3.05
N ALA A 917 -79.47 -3.38 4.21
CA ALA A 917 -80.25 -3.29 5.46
C ALA A 917 -80.43 -4.61 6.26
N GLU A 918 -80.76 -4.61 7.57
CA GLU A 918 -80.99 -3.48 8.49
C GLU A 918 -80.60 -3.82 9.95
N THR A 919 -80.69 -2.83 10.85
CA THR A 919 -80.32 -2.89 12.27
C THR A 919 -81.33 -3.59 13.19
N ASN A 920 -80.85 -4.06 14.35
CA ASN A 920 -81.63 -4.13 15.59
C ASN A 920 -80.76 -3.79 16.81
N ALA A 921 -81.35 -3.26 17.88
CA ALA A 921 -80.69 -2.84 19.13
C ALA A 921 -81.42 -3.44 20.35
N VAL A 922 -80.82 -3.43 21.56
CA VAL A 922 -81.31 -2.79 22.83
C VAL A 922 -80.08 -2.65 23.83
N PRO A 923 -80.11 -2.53 25.20
CA PRO A 923 -79.48 -1.35 25.87
C PRO A 923 -78.39 -1.57 26.97
N PHE A 924 -77.43 -0.62 27.07
CA PHE A 924 -76.75 -0.07 28.29
C PHE A 924 -76.06 -1.05 29.31
N PRO A 925 -75.24 -0.59 30.31
CA PRO A 925 -74.85 0.77 30.69
C PRO A 925 -73.32 1.06 30.66
N HIS A 926 -72.89 2.17 31.29
CA HIS A 926 -71.56 2.78 31.14
C HIS A 926 -70.38 2.07 31.84
N SER A 927 -69.28 1.90 31.11
CA SER A 927 -67.90 2.22 31.53
C SER A 927 -66.93 2.09 30.35
N SER A 928 -65.85 2.90 30.30
CA SER A 928 -64.62 2.76 29.49
C SER A 928 -64.31 3.71 28.31
N THR A 929 -64.27 5.03 28.53
CA THR A 929 -63.70 6.01 27.56
C THR A 929 -62.22 5.77 27.17
N SER A 930 -61.50 4.92 27.92
CA SER A 930 -60.12 4.50 27.63
C SER A 930 -60.04 3.33 26.64
N ILE A 931 -61.03 2.43 26.61
CA ILE A 931 -60.99 1.22 25.80
C ILE A 931 -61.27 1.55 24.34
N THR A 932 -62.22 2.46 24.06
CA THR A 932 -62.51 2.92 22.69
C THR A 932 -61.26 3.48 21.99
N LYS A 933 -60.46 4.30 22.69
CA LYS A 933 -59.22 4.86 22.13
C LYS A 933 -58.14 3.81 21.85
N HIS A 934 -58.07 2.74 22.65
CA HIS A 934 -57.14 1.63 22.40
C HIS A 934 -57.53 0.88 21.11
N TRP A 935 -58.82 0.58 20.93
CA TRP A 935 -59.31 -0.06 19.71
C TRP A 935 -59.23 0.84 18.48
N GLU A 936 -59.41 2.16 18.62
CA GLU A 936 -59.17 3.12 17.54
C GLU A 936 -57.71 3.14 17.10
N ALA A 937 -56.77 3.10 18.06
CA ALA A 937 -55.33 3.03 17.79
C ALA A 937 -54.91 1.70 17.14
N GLU A 938 -55.41 0.56 17.63
CA GLU A 938 -55.17 -0.74 16.99
C GLU A 938 -55.80 -0.83 15.61
N LEU A 939 -57.01 -0.30 15.40
CA LEU A 939 -57.65 -0.26 14.09
C LEU A 939 -56.86 0.63 13.10
N ALA A 940 -56.23 1.70 13.57
CA ALA A 940 -55.32 2.51 12.77
C ALA A 940 -54.01 1.77 12.44
N ALA A 941 -53.42 1.07 13.42
CA ALA A 941 -52.21 0.25 13.22
C ALA A 941 -52.47 -0.92 12.25
N LEU A 942 -53.60 -1.62 12.40
CA LEU A 942 -54.05 -2.68 11.50
C LEU A 942 -54.29 -2.17 10.08
N LYS A 943 -54.91 -0.98 9.91
CA LYS A 943 -55.03 -0.33 8.60
C LYS A 943 -53.66 0.01 7.99
N GLY A 944 -52.73 0.54 8.80
CA GLY A 944 -51.36 0.82 8.35
C GLY A 944 -50.59 -0.43 7.93
N ASN A 945 -50.71 -1.52 8.69
CA ASN A 945 -50.07 -2.81 8.36
C ASN A 945 -50.71 -3.48 7.13
N ASN A 946 -52.03 -3.37 6.96
CA ASN A 946 -52.73 -3.88 5.78
C ASN A 946 -52.37 -3.06 4.52
N ALA A 947 -52.17 -1.75 4.65
CA ALA A 947 -51.65 -0.91 3.57
C ALA A 947 -50.19 -1.29 3.19
N LYS A 948 -49.32 -1.57 4.16
CA LYS A 948 -47.96 -2.08 3.91
C LYS A 948 -47.97 -3.45 3.21
N LEU A 949 -48.84 -4.38 3.66
CA LEU A 949 -49.03 -5.68 2.99
C LEU A 949 -49.55 -5.52 1.55
N THR A 950 -50.46 -4.57 1.31
CA THR A 950 -50.97 -4.27 -0.02
C THR A 950 -49.86 -3.70 -0.94
N ALA A 951 -49.00 -2.82 -0.41
CA ALA A 951 -47.84 -2.30 -1.13
C ALA A 951 -46.82 -3.41 -1.46
N ALA A 952 -46.45 -4.25 -0.49
CA ALA A 952 -45.54 -5.38 -0.69
C ALA A 952 -46.10 -6.41 -1.68
N LEU A 953 -47.44 -6.61 -1.72
CA LEU A 953 -48.09 -7.49 -2.70
C LEU A 953 -48.07 -6.90 -4.11
N LEU A 954 -48.23 -5.58 -4.25
CA LEU A 954 -48.09 -4.86 -5.53
C LEU A 954 -46.63 -4.89 -6.03
N GLU A 955 -45.66 -4.69 -5.14
CA GLU A 955 -44.23 -4.78 -5.44
C GLU A 955 -43.83 -6.22 -5.83
N SER A 956 -44.30 -7.23 -5.09
CA SER A 956 -44.12 -8.64 -5.43
C SER A 956 -44.74 -9.00 -6.79
N THR A 957 -45.94 -8.50 -7.11
CA THR A 957 -46.56 -8.74 -8.43
C THR A 957 -45.92 -7.94 -9.57
N ALA A 958 -45.30 -6.78 -9.30
CA ALA A 958 -44.44 -6.08 -10.24
C ALA A 958 -43.16 -6.88 -10.52
N ASN A 959 -42.49 -7.36 -9.47
CA ASN A 959 -41.33 -8.24 -9.59
C ASN A 959 -41.67 -9.51 -10.38
N VAL A 960 -42.79 -10.19 -10.09
CA VAL A 960 -43.23 -11.37 -10.85
C VAL A 960 -43.49 -11.06 -12.34
N LYS A 961 -43.88 -9.83 -12.72
CA LYS A 961 -43.92 -9.43 -14.13
C LYS A 961 -42.52 -9.26 -14.73
N GLN A 962 -41.60 -8.64 -14.01
CA GLN A 962 -40.22 -8.43 -14.47
C GLN A 962 -39.45 -9.75 -14.62
N TRP A 963 -39.55 -10.67 -13.65
CA TRP A 963 -39.03 -12.03 -13.74
C TRP A 963 -39.64 -12.81 -14.92
N LYS A 964 -40.93 -12.63 -15.22
CA LYS A 964 -41.55 -13.22 -16.42
C LYS A 964 -41.05 -12.63 -17.73
N GLN A 965 -40.73 -11.32 -17.78
CA GLN A 965 -40.11 -10.71 -18.94
C GLN A 965 -38.67 -11.20 -19.16
N GLN A 966 -37.88 -11.35 -18.10
CA GLN A 966 -36.54 -11.95 -18.18
C GLN A 966 -36.59 -13.42 -18.62
N LEU A 967 -37.53 -14.22 -18.06
CA LEU A 967 -37.71 -15.61 -18.46
C LEU A 967 -38.12 -15.74 -19.93
N ALA A 968 -39.01 -14.86 -20.42
CA ALA A 968 -39.38 -14.83 -21.84
C ALA A 968 -38.19 -14.46 -22.74
N ALA A 969 -37.35 -13.49 -22.34
CA ALA A 969 -36.13 -13.14 -23.08
C ALA A 969 -35.13 -14.30 -23.14
N TYR A 970 -34.95 -15.05 -22.03
CA TYR A 970 -34.13 -16.26 -22.03
C TYR A 970 -34.75 -17.41 -22.86
N GLN A 971 -36.08 -17.49 -22.98
CA GLN A 971 -36.76 -18.44 -23.86
C GLN A 971 -36.57 -18.10 -25.35
N ASP A 972 -36.69 -16.82 -25.73
CA ASP A 972 -36.38 -16.35 -27.09
C ASP A 972 -34.91 -16.60 -27.46
N GLU A 973 -33.97 -16.31 -26.55
CA GLU A 973 -32.54 -16.60 -26.69
C GLU A 973 -32.29 -18.11 -26.85
N ALA A 974 -32.95 -18.94 -26.03
CA ALA A 974 -32.86 -20.40 -26.12
C ALA A 974 -33.43 -20.94 -27.44
N GLU A 975 -34.58 -20.46 -27.92
CA GLU A 975 -35.09 -20.86 -29.24
C GLU A 975 -34.21 -20.34 -30.40
N ARG A 976 -33.57 -19.19 -30.24
CA ARG A 976 -32.61 -18.65 -31.22
C ARG A 976 -31.38 -19.54 -31.31
N LEU A 977 -30.86 -20.00 -30.17
CA LEU A 977 -29.77 -20.97 -30.08
C LEU A 977 -30.20 -22.35 -30.59
N HIS A 978 -31.41 -22.81 -30.29
CA HIS A 978 -31.91 -24.11 -30.76
C HIS A 978 -32.06 -24.13 -32.29
N ARG A 979 -32.64 -23.08 -32.89
CA ARG A 979 -32.68 -22.89 -34.36
C ARG A 979 -31.27 -22.89 -34.97
N ARG A 980 -30.31 -22.18 -34.35
CA ARG A 980 -28.89 -22.15 -34.75
C ARG A 980 -28.26 -23.55 -34.73
N VAL A 981 -28.60 -24.38 -33.74
CA VAL A 981 -28.14 -25.78 -33.64
C VAL A 981 -28.77 -26.63 -34.74
N THR A 982 -30.08 -26.57 -34.95
CA THR A 982 -30.75 -27.35 -36.00
C THR A 982 -30.28 -26.97 -37.42
N GLU A 983 -29.96 -25.69 -37.66
CA GLU A 983 -29.30 -25.23 -38.90
C GLU A 983 -27.92 -25.90 -39.10
N LEU A 984 -27.12 -26.03 -38.04
CA LEU A 984 -25.81 -26.68 -38.07
C LEU A 984 -25.90 -28.22 -38.19
N GLU A 985 -26.86 -28.84 -37.51
CA GLU A 985 -27.14 -30.28 -37.61
C GLU A 985 -27.57 -30.69 -39.02
N CYS A 986 -28.35 -29.84 -39.71
CA CYS A 986 -28.75 -30.06 -41.10
C CYS A 986 -27.57 -30.02 -42.07
N VAL A 987 -26.48 -29.29 -41.73
CA VAL A 987 -25.22 -29.27 -42.49
C VAL A 987 -24.33 -30.47 -42.15
N SER A 988 -24.52 -31.13 -41.01
CA SER A 988 -23.69 -32.24 -40.52
C SER A 988 -23.92 -33.61 -41.21
N GLY A 989 -24.54 -33.62 -42.40
CA GLY A 989 -25.01 -34.83 -43.09
C GLY A 989 -23.98 -35.70 -43.83
N GLN A 990 -22.69 -35.71 -43.44
CA GLN A 990 -21.66 -36.55 -44.09
C GLN A 990 -20.72 -37.25 -43.09
N THR A 991 -20.72 -38.59 -43.13
CA THR A 991 -20.20 -39.44 -42.05
C THR A 991 -18.70 -39.75 -42.18
N ALA A 992 -17.83 -38.87 -41.66
CA ALA A 992 -16.38 -39.12 -41.57
C ALA A 992 -15.75 -38.76 -40.21
N GLY A 993 -16.05 -37.56 -39.66
CA GLY A 993 -15.29 -36.96 -38.55
C GLY A 993 -15.35 -37.67 -37.19
N VAL A 994 -16.37 -38.51 -36.94
CA VAL A 994 -16.59 -39.15 -35.63
C VAL A 994 -15.47 -40.14 -35.26
N LYS A 995 -14.73 -40.67 -36.25
CA LYS A 995 -13.55 -41.51 -35.98
C LYS A 995 -12.30 -40.71 -35.61
N THR A 996 -12.07 -39.55 -36.25
CA THR A 996 -10.94 -38.67 -35.92
C THR A 996 -11.09 -38.08 -34.53
N GLN A 997 -12.26 -37.52 -34.19
CA GLN A 997 -12.50 -36.97 -32.85
C GLN A 997 -12.30 -38.00 -31.72
N LYS A 998 -12.60 -39.29 -31.94
CA LYS A 998 -12.33 -40.33 -30.94
C LYS A 998 -10.82 -40.63 -30.78
N THR A 999 -10.03 -40.50 -31.85
CA THR A 999 -8.57 -40.64 -31.75
C THR A 999 -7.91 -39.41 -31.13
N GLU A 1000 -8.39 -38.20 -31.48
CA GLU A 1000 -7.96 -36.93 -30.88
C GLU A 1000 -8.27 -36.87 -29.37
N LEU A 1001 -9.45 -37.31 -28.94
CA LEU A 1001 -9.82 -37.39 -27.51
C LEU A 1001 -8.99 -38.42 -26.74
N ASN A 1002 -8.71 -39.58 -27.33
CA ASN A 1002 -7.82 -40.57 -26.70
C ASN A 1002 -6.39 -40.01 -26.55
N GLN A 1003 -5.89 -39.28 -27.56
CA GLN A 1003 -4.57 -38.66 -27.50
C GLN A 1003 -4.52 -37.53 -26.46
N THR A 1004 -5.56 -36.70 -26.32
CA THR A 1004 -5.60 -35.68 -25.26
C THR A 1004 -5.68 -36.29 -23.86
N ILE A 1005 -6.26 -37.49 -23.71
CA ILE A 1005 -6.22 -38.23 -22.43
C ILE A 1005 -4.79 -38.71 -22.12
N GLU A 1006 -4.07 -39.30 -23.09
CA GLU A 1006 -2.67 -39.70 -22.89
C GLU A 1006 -1.75 -38.49 -22.60
N GLU A 1007 -1.98 -37.35 -23.26
CA GLU A 1007 -1.25 -36.10 -23.00
C GLU A 1007 -1.55 -35.53 -21.59
N LEU A 1008 -2.82 -35.58 -21.13
CA LEU A 1008 -3.21 -35.15 -19.79
C LEU A 1008 -2.72 -36.11 -18.69
N GLU A 1009 -2.70 -37.42 -18.92
CA GLU A 1009 -2.12 -38.40 -17.98
C GLU A 1009 -0.59 -38.20 -17.86
N ALA A 1010 0.09 -37.88 -18.96
CA ALA A 1010 1.51 -37.54 -18.96
C ALA A 1010 1.80 -36.22 -18.20
N GLU A 1011 1.01 -35.16 -18.41
CA GLU A 1011 1.19 -33.90 -17.68
C GLU A 1011 0.80 -34.04 -16.20
N LEU A 1012 -0.25 -34.79 -15.85
CA LEU A 1012 -0.60 -35.09 -14.46
C LEU A 1012 0.59 -35.74 -13.74
N LYS A 1013 1.20 -36.76 -14.36
CA LYS A 1013 2.37 -37.44 -13.80
C LYS A 1013 3.59 -36.53 -13.67
N ALA A 1014 3.82 -35.63 -14.62
CA ALA A 1014 4.87 -34.62 -14.53
C ALA A 1014 4.61 -33.63 -13.38
N ARG A 1015 3.34 -33.30 -13.10
CA ARG A 1015 2.96 -32.49 -11.94
C ARG A 1015 3.10 -33.23 -10.62
N GLU A 1016 2.82 -34.53 -10.56
CA GLU A 1016 3.11 -35.34 -9.36
C GLU A 1016 4.62 -35.37 -9.04
N GLU A 1017 5.46 -35.49 -10.07
CA GLU A 1017 6.92 -35.44 -9.94
C GLU A 1017 7.42 -34.03 -9.54
N GLU A 1018 6.85 -32.95 -10.10
CA GLU A 1018 7.11 -31.57 -9.66
C GLU A 1018 6.71 -31.35 -8.19
N LEU A 1019 5.59 -31.92 -7.75
CA LEU A 1019 5.08 -31.79 -6.37
C LEU A 1019 5.98 -32.53 -5.37
N GLU A 1020 6.54 -33.69 -5.72
CA GLU A 1020 7.51 -34.38 -4.85
C GLU A 1020 8.84 -33.61 -4.74
N ASN A 1021 9.35 -33.06 -5.85
CA ASN A 1021 10.52 -32.20 -5.84
C ASN A 1021 10.30 -30.95 -4.97
N LEU A 1022 9.11 -30.33 -5.04
CA LEU A 1022 8.74 -29.18 -4.20
C LEU A 1022 8.65 -29.55 -2.70
N LYS A 1023 8.26 -30.77 -2.34
CA LYS A 1023 8.34 -31.23 -0.93
C LYS A 1023 9.78 -31.30 -0.44
N GLU A 1024 10.71 -31.82 -1.26
CA GLU A 1024 12.13 -31.82 -0.90
C GLU A 1024 12.66 -30.38 -0.75
N GLU A 1025 12.26 -29.44 -1.60
CA GLU A 1025 12.66 -28.03 -1.46
C GLU A 1025 12.10 -27.38 -0.19
N VAL A 1026 10.85 -27.68 0.19
CA VAL A 1026 10.26 -27.23 1.46
C VAL A 1026 10.98 -27.83 2.67
N GLU A 1027 11.38 -29.10 2.61
CA GLU A 1027 12.16 -29.73 3.70
C GLU A 1027 13.58 -29.13 3.80
N LYS A 1028 14.25 -28.90 2.67
CA LYS A 1028 15.54 -28.17 2.60
C LYS A 1028 15.40 -26.74 3.13
N ALA A 1029 14.31 -26.04 2.82
CA ALA A 1029 14.02 -24.71 3.35
C ALA A 1029 13.80 -24.71 4.89
N SER A 1030 13.13 -25.74 5.42
CA SER A 1030 12.98 -25.93 6.88
C SER A 1030 14.32 -26.17 7.58
N GLN A 1031 15.22 -26.94 6.96
CA GLN A 1031 16.59 -27.14 7.45
C GLN A 1031 17.42 -25.84 7.39
N LEU A 1032 17.28 -25.03 6.34
CA LEU A 1032 17.93 -23.72 6.25
C LEU A 1032 17.38 -22.71 7.26
N GLN A 1033 16.07 -22.72 7.52
CA GLN A 1033 15.46 -21.86 8.54
C GLN A 1033 15.94 -22.22 9.96
N THR A 1034 16.00 -23.50 10.31
CA THR A 1034 16.56 -23.94 11.60
C THR A 1034 18.07 -23.65 11.74
N GLN A 1035 18.84 -23.68 10.65
CA GLN A 1035 20.23 -23.18 10.64
C GLN A 1035 20.31 -21.66 10.86
N LYS A 1036 19.45 -20.88 10.20
CA LYS A 1036 19.34 -19.41 10.38
C LYS A 1036 19.02 -19.06 11.83
N ASP A 1037 18.07 -19.76 12.46
CA ASP A 1037 17.69 -19.52 13.86
C ASP A 1037 18.83 -19.86 14.84
N SER A 1038 19.60 -20.93 14.57
CA SER A 1038 20.81 -21.26 15.33
C SER A 1038 21.94 -20.23 15.15
N LEU A 1039 22.07 -19.64 13.96
CA LEU A 1039 23.02 -18.56 13.69
C LEU A 1039 22.60 -17.24 14.37
N ALA A 1040 21.30 -16.93 14.39
CA ALA A 1040 20.76 -15.75 15.08
C ALA A 1040 21.02 -15.80 16.59
N GLN A 1041 20.80 -16.96 17.24
CA GLN A 1041 21.15 -17.14 18.66
C GLN A 1041 22.64 -16.94 18.93
N LYS A 1042 23.52 -17.46 18.06
CA LYS A 1042 24.98 -17.28 18.19
C LYS A 1042 25.42 -15.84 17.97
N LEU A 1043 24.76 -15.12 17.06
CA LEU A 1043 25.01 -13.68 16.86
C LEU A 1043 24.64 -12.91 18.13
N GLN A 1044 23.43 -13.12 18.66
CA GLN A 1044 22.96 -12.46 19.88
C GLN A 1044 23.85 -12.75 21.11
N GLU A 1045 24.33 -13.99 21.27
CA GLU A 1045 25.27 -14.33 22.34
C GLU A 1045 26.66 -13.67 22.14
N THR A 1046 27.09 -13.50 20.88
CA THR A 1046 28.35 -12.80 20.53
C THR A 1046 28.23 -11.29 20.77
N GLU A 1047 27.11 -10.67 20.40
CA GLU A 1047 26.81 -9.26 20.64
C GLU A 1047 26.76 -8.96 22.14
N ARG A 1048 26.07 -9.80 22.92
CA ARG A 1048 26.03 -9.72 24.39
C ARG A 1048 27.43 -9.79 24.99
N ARG A 1049 28.32 -10.62 24.43
CA ARG A 1049 29.72 -10.78 24.86
C ARG A 1049 30.60 -9.61 24.42
N ASN A 1050 30.35 -8.99 23.28
CA ASN A 1050 31.04 -7.77 22.86
C ASN A 1050 30.69 -6.60 23.79
N ALA A 1051 29.41 -6.43 24.15
CA ALA A 1051 28.99 -5.41 25.12
C ALA A 1051 29.63 -5.61 26.51
N GLU A 1052 29.78 -6.86 26.96
CA GLU A 1052 30.55 -7.18 28.18
C GLU A 1052 32.04 -6.80 28.08
N LEU A 1053 32.65 -6.94 26.90
CA LEU A 1053 34.06 -6.59 26.65
C LEU A 1053 34.27 -5.08 26.47
N GLU A 1054 33.34 -4.37 25.83
CA GLU A 1054 33.34 -2.91 25.69
C GLU A 1054 33.22 -2.22 27.06
N SER A 1055 32.32 -2.73 27.92
CA SER A 1055 32.22 -2.27 29.31
C SER A 1055 33.51 -2.52 30.12
N GLN A 1056 34.19 -3.65 29.90
CA GLN A 1056 35.49 -3.94 30.54
C GLN A 1056 36.63 -3.05 30.00
N LEU A 1057 36.63 -2.72 28.71
CA LEU A 1057 37.55 -1.75 28.15
C LEU A 1057 37.36 -0.36 28.78
N GLN A 1058 36.11 0.07 28.96
CA GLN A 1058 35.79 1.38 29.54
C GLN A 1058 36.25 1.51 31.01
N ASP A 1059 36.12 0.45 31.84
CA ASP A 1059 36.71 0.42 33.20
C ASP A 1059 38.25 0.53 33.15
N LEU A 1060 38.89 -0.22 32.24
CA LEU A 1060 40.34 -0.21 32.09
C LEU A 1060 40.89 1.13 31.59
N GLU A 1061 40.17 1.81 30.69
CA GLU A 1061 40.51 3.15 30.21
C GLU A 1061 40.37 4.20 31.32
N GLN A 1062 39.26 4.19 32.08
CA GLN A 1062 39.06 5.09 33.21
C GLN A 1062 40.11 4.89 34.33
N ARG A 1063 40.53 3.63 34.54
CA ARG A 1063 41.60 3.27 35.50
C ARG A 1063 43.00 3.60 35.00
N LEU A 1064 43.21 3.63 33.68
CA LEU A 1064 44.45 4.12 33.07
C LEU A 1064 44.55 5.64 33.19
N GLU A 1065 43.45 6.38 32.90
CA GLU A 1065 43.39 7.83 32.99
C GLU A 1065 43.62 8.33 34.43
N THR A 1066 42.94 7.74 35.41
CA THR A 1066 43.15 8.06 36.84
C THR A 1066 44.59 7.76 37.29
N GLY A 1067 45.17 6.64 36.88
CA GLY A 1067 46.59 6.33 37.14
C GLY A 1067 47.57 7.31 36.48
N GLN A 1068 47.24 7.87 35.31
CA GLN A 1068 48.03 8.93 34.67
C GLN A 1068 47.94 10.24 35.44
N LEU A 1069 46.74 10.64 35.90
CA LEU A 1069 46.53 11.83 36.71
C LEU A 1069 47.29 11.76 38.05
N GLU A 1070 47.27 10.60 38.73
CA GLU A 1070 48.08 10.36 39.93
C GLU A 1070 49.59 10.47 39.64
N SER A 1071 50.05 9.89 38.52
CA SER A 1071 51.46 9.95 38.09
C SER A 1071 51.91 11.39 37.76
N GLU A 1072 51.03 12.20 37.16
CA GLU A 1072 51.33 13.61 36.89
C GLU A 1072 51.30 14.47 38.17
N SER A 1073 50.37 14.20 39.08
CA SER A 1073 50.30 14.83 40.41
C SER A 1073 51.58 14.55 41.21
N PHE A 1074 52.01 13.29 41.29
CA PHE A 1074 53.28 12.91 41.94
C PHE A 1074 54.49 13.61 41.30
N ARG A 1075 54.53 13.73 39.97
CA ARG A 1075 55.58 14.49 39.26
C ARG A 1075 55.56 15.99 39.60
N LYS A 1076 54.39 16.60 39.82
CA LYS A 1076 54.26 18.00 40.26
C LYS A 1076 54.80 18.18 41.68
N SER A 1077 54.43 17.29 42.62
CA SER A 1077 54.98 17.27 43.98
C SER A 1077 56.50 17.10 44.00
N LEU A 1078 57.04 16.21 43.15
CA LEU A 1078 58.49 15.97 43.06
C LEU A 1078 59.26 17.22 42.60
N ARG A 1079 58.73 17.99 41.63
CA ARG A 1079 59.35 19.26 41.20
C ARG A 1079 59.37 20.30 42.33
N SER A 1080 58.25 20.49 43.01
CA SER A 1080 58.16 21.44 44.14
C SER A 1080 59.13 21.08 45.27
N LEU A 1081 59.37 19.79 45.51
CA LEU A 1081 60.35 19.32 46.50
C LEU A 1081 61.80 19.51 46.03
N LEU A 1082 62.07 19.44 44.73
CA LEU A 1082 63.38 19.78 44.14
C LEU A 1082 63.64 21.29 44.22
N GLU A 1083 62.68 22.14 43.85
CA GLU A 1083 62.77 23.61 43.98
C GLU A 1083 63.06 24.05 45.42
N LEU A 1084 62.45 23.37 46.40
CA LEU A 1084 62.67 23.63 47.83
C LEU A 1084 64.05 23.12 48.32
N LEU A 1085 64.58 22.04 47.73
CA LEU A 1085 65.96 21.60 47.96
C LEU A 1085 66.99 22.56 47.35
N ASP A 1086 66.78 23.02 46.11
CA ASP A 1086 67.66 23.98 45.45
C ASP A 1086 67.71 25.32 46.22
N GLY A 1087 66.56 25.78 46.73
CA GLY A 1087 66.50 26.93 47.64
C GLY A 1087 67.32 26.74 48.93
N LYS A 1088 67.31 25.53 49.51
CA LYS A 1088 68.14 25.22 50.68
C LYS A 1088 69.63 25.05 50.36
N ILE A 1089 69.97 24.59 49.16
CA ILE A 1089 71.36 24.56 48.67
C ILE A 1089 71.87 25.98 48.43
N PHE A 1090 71.02 26.91 47.98
CA PHE A 1090 71.33 28.33 47.86
C PHE A 1090 71.56 28.97 49.23
N GLU A 1091 70.63 28.81 50.20
CA GLU A 1091 70.81 29.29 51.58
C GLU A 1091 72.12 28.77 52.22
N LEU A 1092 72.43 27.49 52.06
CA LEU A 1092 73.68 26.90 52.56
C LEU A 1092 74.93 27.45 51.84
N SER A 1093 74.80 27.87 50.58
CA SER A 1093 75.89 28.50 49.83
C SER A 1093 76.12 29.95 50.28
N GLU A 1094 75.07 30.74 50.49
CA GLU A 1094 75.19 32.09 51.08
C GLU A 1094 75.76 32.03 52.51
N LEU A 1095 75.37 31.02 53.30
CA LEU A 1095 75.88 30.84 54.66
C LEU A 1095 77.35 30.41 54.66
N ARG A 1096 77.77 29.53 53.72
CA ARG A 1096 79.18 29.20 53.46
C ARG A 1096 79.98 30.45 53.06
N ASP A 1097 79.46 31.26 52.14
CA ASP A 1097 80.18 32.42 51.61
C ASP A 1097 80.22 33.58 52.62
N SER A 1098 79.22 33.66 53.51
CA SER A 1098 79.23 34.54 54.68
C SER A 1098 80.25 34.09 55.74
N LEU A 1099 80.39 32.78 55.97
CA LEU A 1099 81.44 32.22 56.83
C LEU A 1099 82.84 32.42 56.22
N ALA A 1100 82.99 32.29 54.91
CA ALA A 1100 84.24 32.59 54.21
C ALA A 1100 84.64 34.06 54.40
N LYS A 1101 83.68 35.00 54.28
CA LYS A 1101 83.90 36.43 54.57
C LYS A 1101 84.33 36.68 56.02
N LEU A 1102 83.67 36.05 56.99
CA LEU A 1102 84.07 36.12 58.40
C LEU A 1102 85.49 35.58 58.64
N MET A 1103 85.95 34.60 57.85
CA MET A 1103 87.33 34.10 57.90
C MET A 1103 88.34 35.00 57.16
N GLU A 1104 87.91 35.81 56.19
CA GLU A 1104 88.74 36.86 55.57
C GLU A 1104 88.89 38.07 56.51
N ASP A 1105 87.80 38.50 57.18
CA ASP A 1105 87.80 39.59 58.16
C ASP A 1105 88.64 39.27 59.43
N ASP A 1106 88.82 37.99 59.78
CA ASP A 1106 89.70 37.53 60.87
C ASP A 1106 91.19 37.43 60.43
N SER A 1107 91.54 37.91 59.24
CA SER A 1107 92.89 37.79 58.63
C SER A 1107 93.61 39.11 58.31
N SER A 1108 93.16 40.24 58.88
CA SER A 1108 93.77 41.58 58.73
C SER A 1108 94.32 42.17 60.04
#